data_AF-A8XZU2-F1
#
_entry.id   AF-A8XZU2-F1
#
_cell.length_a   1.000
_cell.length_b   1.000
_cell.length_c   1.000
_cell.angle_alpha   90.00
_cell.angle_beta   90.00
_cell.angle_gamma   90.00
#
_symmetry.space_group_name_H-M   'P 1'
#
loop_
_entity.id
_entity.type
_entity.pdbx_description
1 polymer ?
#
loop_
_entity_poly.entity_id
_entity_poly.type
_entity_poly.pdbx_seq_one_letter_code
_entity_poly.pdbx_strand_id
1 'polypeptide(L)'
;MLSGYLFKNIRTTQRLLRNFSSDAKFFKVRKPSRKQNKLGLEKEKRRKNKLQSTQFFYIAARARSPYQEVEVVSNNRKAPLQTQRKSIAPRFEKKTRQKISDYLKQMATPEIEAQLAPLRAAVKEYGDLIRDLKAKQAPKIDIDKAVVELKARKKLLEETEIALAPKEASFDRLKLEDLLKRRFFYDQSFAIYGGVTGLYDFGPMGCALKANMLQQWRKHFILEEGMLEVDCTSLTPEPVLKASGHVDRFADWMVKDTKNGECFRADHLIKNSIEKLMNVSKIDKKVSAEIKKDGEDVLARLEGFDDKDMHEVITRFKFKSPITGNDLTEPIAFNLMFPTQIGPTGDFKAFLRPETAQGIFVNFKRLLEFNQGKLPFAAAQIGLGFRNEISPRQGLIRVREFTMCEIEHFVDPEDKRFPKFAKVADEKLVLFSACNQLDGAPAREVAIGEAVANKTVANETLGYYMARCHQFLMKVGIDGRRLRFRQHLSNEMAHYAQDCWDAEILTSYGWIECVGNADRACYDLQQHYKATNVKLVAEKKLPEPVDVDIVEAQANMALLGKKYKKEAKKIQTALQQLTSEQVTAIEAELVAKQLYNLDINGEKFELAPDLVNIKKYSKKIHVQEITPSVIEPSYGIGRIMYALLEHSFRQREGDEQRTFLAFKPLVAPIKCSILPISANDTLVPVMDAVKEELSHYELSYKVDDSSGTIGRRYARTDEIGIPFGITVDFESGKTTPYTVTIRHAETMSQIRLEVSELGRLISDLVSGRQQWSDAQAKYPKFEASAE
;
A
#
# COMPACT_ATOMS: atom_id res chain seq x y z
N MET A 1 48.17 15.55 23.08
CA MET A 1 48.18 14.75 21.84
C MET A 1 46.74 14.60 21.35
N LEU A 2 46.45 14.99 20.10
CA LEU A 2 45.25 14.69 19.26
C LEU A 2 44.92 15.88 18.34
N SER A 3 45.78 16.13 17.34
CA SER A 3 45.49 17.00 16.19
C SER A 3 46.50 16.71 15.07
N GLY A 4 46.43 15.48 14.51
CA GLY A 4 47.51 15.00 13.63
C GLY A 4 47.19 13.83 12.69
N TYR A 5 45.92 13.41 12.57
CA TYR A 5 45.56 12.19 11.83
C TYR A 5 44.54 12.36 10.68
N LEU A 6 44.21 13.61 10.29
CA LEU A 6 43.22 13.87 9.22
C LEU A 6 43.79 14.34 7.86
N PHE A 7 45.12 14.44 7.71
CA PHE A 7 45.74 15.10 6.54
C PHE A 7 46.53 14.17 5.57
N LYS A 8 46.38 12.84 5.66
CA LYS A 8 47.20 11.89 4.88
C LYS A 8 46.52 11.09 3.75
N ASN A 9 45.20 11.16 3.56
CA ASN A 9 44.49 10.32 2.57
C ASN A 9 43.96 11.03 1.29
N ILE A 10 44.20 12.33 1.10
CA ILE A 10 43.73 13.06 -0.11
C ILE A 10 44.74 13.02 -1.28
N ARG A 11 46.00 12.63 -1.05
CA ARG A 11 47.05 12.64 -2.09
C ARG A 11 47.22 11.33 -2.89
N THR A 12 46.54 10.25 -2.52
CA THR A 12 46.73 8.94 -3.17
C THR A 12 45.82 8.75 -4.39
N THR A 13 44.64 9.39 -4.40
CA THR A 13 43.59 9.19 -5.43
C THR A 13 43.88 9.90 -6.77
N GLN A 14 44.69 10.96 -6.78
CA GLN A 14 45.04 11.69 -8.02
C GLN A 14 46.14 11.02 -8.87
N ARG A 15 46.77 9.93 -8.40
CA ARG A 15 47.91 9.29 -9.09
C ARG A 15 47.55 8.06 -9.95
N LEU A 16 46.31 7.55 -9.85
CA LEU A 16 45.85 6.38 -10.60
C LEU A 16 45.16 6.69 -11.94
N LEU A 17 44.76 7.94 -12.18
CA LEU A 17 44.04 8.37 -13.40
C LEU A 17 44.94 8.85 -14.56
N ARG A 18 46.23 8.45 -14.60
CA ARG A 18 47.17 8.87 -15.66
C ARG A 18 47.86 7.76 -16.46
N ASN A 19 47.60 6.48 -16.16
CA ASN A 19 48.37 5.36 -16.72
C ASN A 19 47.57 4.39 -17.63
N PHE A 20 46.52 4.86 -18.32
CA PHE A 20 45.87 4.09 -19.39
C PHE A 20 45.41 4.99 -20.55
N SER A 21 46.28 5.15 -21.55
CA SER A 21 45.96 5.23 -22.99
C SER A 21 47.21 5.71 -23.75
N SER A 22 48.16 4.80 -23.95
CA SER A 22 49.31 5.00 -24.83
C SER A 22 49.55 3.76 -25.66
N ASP A 23 48.66 3.50 -26.62
CA ASP A 23 49.01 2.77 -27.83
C ASP A 23 48.20 3.32 -29.01
N ALA A 24 48.82 3.35 -30.19
CA ALA A 24 48.46 4.28 -31.25
C ALA A 24 48.36 3.63 -32.64
N LYS A 25 47.74 4.39 -33.57
CA LYS A 25 47.62 4.17 -35.02
C LYS A 25 46.47 3.21 -35.37
N PHE A 26 45.53 3.59 -36.25
CA PHE A 26 45.84 3.92 -37.65
C PHE A 26 44.82 4.84 -38.37
N PHE A 27 45.27 5.34 -39.53
CA PHE A 27 44.56 6.12 -40.56
C PHE A 27 44.21 7.59 -40.30
N LYS A 28 44.10 8.32 -41.43
CA LYS A 28 44.54 9.71 -41.66
C LYS A 28 43.83 10.20 -42.94
N VAL A 29 43.93 11.51 -43.29
CA VAL A 29 43.56 12.11 -44.61
C VAL A 29 42.03 12.34 -44.75
N ARG A 30 41.45 13.47 -45.22
CA ARG A 30 41.90 14.78 -45.77
C ARG A 30 40.82 15.86 -45.51
N LYS A 31 41.18 17.15 -45.62
CA LYS A 31 40.23 18.22 -46.03
C LYS A 31 40.47 18.60 -47.51
N PRO A 32 39.40 18.64 -48.32
CA PRO A 32 39.02 19.80 -49.15
C PRO A 32 37.50 20.11 -49.04
N SER A 33 36.93 21.24 -49.48
CA SER A 33 37.44 22.58 -49.82
C SER A 33 36.26 23.61 -49.75
N ARG A 34 36.16 24.60 -50.64
CA ARG A 34 34.98 25.44 -50.93
C ARG A 34 34.62 25.31 -52.41
N LYS A 35 33.32 25.20 -52.75
CA LYS A 35 32.60 26.12 -53.68
C LYS A 35 31.15 25.68 -53.97
N GLN A 36 30.27 26.68 -54.11
CA GLN A 36 29.01 26.72 -54.90
C GLN A 36 27.90 25.70 -54.54
N ASN A 37 26.62 26.06 -54.37
CA ASN A 37 25.90 27.27 -54.75
C ASN A 37 24.51 27.34 -54.06
N LYS A 38 24.12 28.56 -53.66
CA LYS A 38 22.76 29.14 -53.73
C LYS A 38 21.51 28.27 -53.44
N LEU A 39 20.84 28.60 -52.34
CA LEU A 39 19.49 29.18 -52.41
C LEU A 39 19.22 30.04 -51.15
N GLY A 40 18.58 31.20 -51.33
CA GLY A 40 17.85 31.92 -50.27
C GLY A 40 18.64 32.58 -49.12
N LEU A 41 19.28 33.73 -49.37
CA LEU A 41 19.11 34.86 -48.44
C LEU A 41 17.62 35.31 -48.55
N GLU A 42 17.01 36.02 -47.60
CA GLU A 42 17.45 37.31 -47.08
C GLU A 42 16.60 37.82 -45.89
N LYS A 43 17.11 38.86 -45.21
CA LYS A 43 16.42 39.78 -44.28
C LYS A 43 16.20 39.35 -42.83
N GLU A 44 17.30 39.14 -42.11
CA GLU A 44 17.38 39.61 -40.72
C GLU A 44 18.72 40.33 -40.45
N LYS A 45 18.72 41.66 -40.63
CA LYS A 45 19.72 42.57 -40.04
C LYS A 45 19.35 44.04 -40.22
N ARG A 46 19.62 44.81 -39.15
CA ARG A 46 19.51 46.29 -38.97
C ARG A 46 18.15 46.74 -38.38
N ARG A 47 18.13 47.62 -37.36
CA ARG A 47 19.24 48.20 -36.55
C ARG A 47 18.70 48.89 -35.27
N LYS A 48 19.43 48.70 -34.16
CA LYS A 48 19.80 49.71 -33.13
C LYS A 48 18.72 50.53 -32.38
N ASN A 49 18.84 50.45 -31.05
CA ASN A 49 18.79 51.56 -30.07
C ASN A 49 17.41 52.26 -29.87
N LYS A 50 17.07 52.87 -28.73
CA LYS A 50 17.81 53.20 -27.49
C LYS A 50 16.79 53.29 -26.33
N LEU A 51 17.19 53.02 -25.09
CA LEU A 51 16.39 53.44 -23.91
C LEU A 51 16.47 54.96 -23.73
N GLN A 52 15.39 55.60 -23.25
CA GLN A 52 15.39 56.29 -21.94
C GLN A 52 14.02 56.93 -21.53
N SER A 53 13.80 56.93 -20.20
CA SER A 53 13.15 57.96 -19.36
C SER A 53 11.66 58.33 -19.48
N THR A 54 10.98 58.27 -18.31
CA THR A 54 10.00 59.25 -17.73
C THR A 54 8.64 59.49 -18.41
N GLN A 55 7.54 59.94 -17.76
CA GLN A 55 7.09 59.95 -16.34
C GLN A 55 5.64 60.53 -16.27
N PHE A 56 4.69 59.80 -15.64
CA PHE A 56 3.43 60.28 -15.00
C PHE A 56 2.21 60.94 -15.75
N PHE A 57 1.02 60.62 -15.21
CA PHE A 57 -0.29 61.32 -15.14
C PHE A 57 -1.25 61.55 -16.37
N TYR A 58 -2.36 60.77 -16.37
CA TYR A 58 -3.80 61.21 -16.38
C TYR A 58 -4.48 61.90 -17.60
N ILE A 59 -5.58 61.31 -18.14
CA ILE A 59 -7.00 61.81 -18.10
C ILE A 59 -7.98 61.06 -19.05
N ALA A 60 -9.10 60.63 -18.46
CA ALA A 60 -10.48 60.39 -18.94
C ALA A 60 -10.88 60.03 -20.40
N ALA A 61 -11.86 59.11 -20.49
CA ALA A 61 -12.98 59.17 -21.43
C ALA A 61 -14.32 58.93 -20.69
N ARG A 62 -15.41 59.60 -21.11
CA ARG A 62 -16.75 59.59 -20.50
C ARG A 62 -17.74 58.71 -21.28
N ALA A 63 -18.77 58.16 -20.62
CA ALA A 63 -20.17 58.16 -21.11
C ALA A 63 -21.17 57.81 -19.97
N ARG A 64 -22.43 58.27 -20.08
CA ARG A 64 -23.55 58.11 -19.10
C ARG A 64 -24.52 57.01 -19.58
N SER A 65 -25.41 56.43 -18.74
CA SER A 65 -26.80 56.88 -18.44
C SER A 65 -27.64 55.64 -18.00
N PRO A 66 -28.92 55.71 -17.53
CA PRO A 66 -29.71 56.74 -16.83
C PRO A 66 -30.30 56.26 -15.46
N TYR A 67 -31.14 57.09 -14.84
CA TYR A 67 -31.92 56.85 -13.60
C TYR A 67 -33.24 56.10 -13.82
N GLN A 68 -33.78 55.51 -12.74
CA GLN A 68 -35.22 55.62 -12.41
C GLN A 68 -35.45 55.56 -10.88
N GLU A 69 -36.51 56.23 -10.40
CA GLU A 69 -36.75 56.56 -8.99
C GLU A 69 -37.61 55.52 -8.24
N VAL A 70 -37.54 55.51 -6.90
CA VAL A 70 -38.56 54.90 -6.01
C VAL A 70 -38.78 55.82 -4.80
N GLU A 71 -40.05 56.02 -4.44
CA GLU A 71 -40.53 57.00 -3.46
C GLU A 71 -40.15 56.71 -2.00
N VAL A 72 -40.16 57.77 -1.18
CA VAL A 72 -40.03 57.72 0.28
C VAL A 72 -41.41 57.74 0.93
N VAL A 73 -41.71 56.72 1.74
CA VAL A 73 -42.85 56.75 2.69
C VAL A 73 -42.32 56.51 4.11
N SER A 74 -42.67 57.42 5.01
CA SER A 74 -42.29 57.38 6.43
C SER A 74 -43.38 56.74 7.27
N ASN A 75 -43.00 55.96 8.31
CA ASN A 75 -43.79 55.94 9.55
C ASN A 75 -43.09 55.30 10.77
N ASN A 76 -42.92 56.13 11.80
CA ASN A 76 -43.11 55.90 13.23
C ASN A 76 -42.39 54.81 14.06
N ARG A 77 -42.03 55.24 15.28
CA ARG A 77 -41.33 54.52 16.37
C ARG A 77 -42.17 53.42 17.03
N LYS A 78 -41.52 52.37 17.56
CA LYS A 78 -41.90 51.70 18.83
C LYS A 78 -40.73 50.91 19.46
N ALA A 79 -40.85 50.71 20.78
CA ALA A 79 -39.87 50.31 21.81
C ALA A 79 -38.93 49.10 21.57
N PRO A 80 -37.81 48.97 22.33
CA PRO A 80 -36.89 47.85 22.23
C PRO A 80 -37.43 46.56 22.88
N LEU A 81 -37.46 45.47 22.13
CA LEU A 81 -37.70 44.13 22.66
C LEU A 81 -36.39 43.50 23.13
N GLN A 82 -36.25 43.29 24.43
CA GLN A 82 -35.20 42.45 25.01
C GLN A 82 -35.39 41.00 24.56
N THR A 83 -34.67 40.57 23.52
CA THR A 83 -34.53 39.15 23.19
C THR A 83 -33.52 38.52 24.14
N GLN A 84 -34.01 37.90 25.22
CA GLN A 84 -33.22 36.96 26.01
C GLN A 84 -32.60 35.91 25.09
N ARG A 85 -31.27 35.90 24.96
CA ARG A 85 -30.55 34.77 24.35
C ARG A 85 -30.75 33.55 25.24
N LYS A 86 -31.76 32.73 24.95
CA LYS A 86 -31.83 31.36 25.46
C LYS A 86 -30.57 30.63 25.02
N SER A 87 -29.85 30.05 25.97
CA SER A 87 -28.71 29.18 25.68
C SER A 87 -29.20 28.01 24.83
N ILE A 88 -28.71 27.93 23.60
CA ILE A 88 -28.99 26.78 22.73
C ILE A 88 -28.16 25.62 23.28
N ALA A 89 -28.83 24.63 23.86
CA ALA A 89 -28.18 23.41 24.33
C ALA A 89 -27.45 22.70 23.17
N PRO A 90 -26.26 22.12 23.38
CA PRO A 90 -25.45 21.53 22.32
C PRO A 90 -26.18 20.33 21.70
N ARG A 91 -26.71 20.51 20.48
CA ARG A 91 -27.67 19.57 19.89
C ARG A 91 -27.02 18.46 19.06
N PHE A 92 -26.11 17.73 19.72
CA PHE A 92 -25.88 16.32 19.44
C PHE A 92 -26.38 15.51 20.64
N GLU A 93 -27.60 14.97 20.55
CA GLU A 93 -28.15 14.18 21.65
C GLU A 93 -27.31 12.93 21.91
N LYS A 94 -27.08 12.63 23.20
CA LYS A 94 -26.25 11.49 23.65
C LYS A 94 -26.69 10.16 23.03
N LYS A 95 -28.00 10.00 22.76
CA LYS A 95 -28.61 8.85 22.07
C LYS A 95 -28.14 8.69 20.62
N THR A 96 -27.97 9.78 19.86
CA THR A 96 -27.54 9.70 18.44
C THR A 96 -26.08 9.29 18.33
N ARG A 97 -25.21 9.86 19.19
CA ARG A 97 -23.80 9.41 19.30
C ARG A 97 -23.70 7.93 19.68
N GLN A 98 -24.58 7.46 20.56
CA GLN A 98 -24.64 6.06 20.94
C GLN A 98 -25.10 5.17 19.77
N LYS A 99 -26.22 5.50 19.09
CA LYS A 99 -26.70 4.75 17.92
C LYS A 99 -25.66 4.65 16.80
N ILE A 100 -24.93 5.72 16.48
CA ILE A 100 -23.86 5.69 15.46
C ILE A 100 -22.68 4.87 15.96
N SER A 101 -22.32 4.96 17.26
CA SER A 101 -21.28 4.11 17.85
C SER A 101 -21.65 2.63 17.83
N ASP A 102 -22.91 2.29 18.10
CA ASP A 102 -23.39 0.91 18.20
C ASP A 102 -23.56 0.31 16.80
N TYR A 103 -24.09 1.08 15.84
CA TYR A 103 -24.07 0.73 14.42
C TYR A 103 -22.64 0.48 13.93
N LEU A 104 -21.69 1.38 14.18
CA LEU A 104 -20.31 1.19 13.73
C LEU A 104 -19.59 0.01 14.41
N LYS A 105 -20.08 -0.47 15.57
CA LYS A 105 -19.55 -1.68 16.23
C LYS A 105 -20.17 -2.98 15.72
N GLN A 106 -21.46 -2.97 15.39
CA GLN A 106 -22.23 -4.16 15.03
C GLN A 106 -22.52 -4.24 13.52
N MET A 107 -22.19 -3.19 12.77
CA MET A 107 -22.55 -2.93 11.36
C MET A 107 -24.04 -3.05 11.06
N ALA A 108 -24.89 -3.00 12.09
CA ALA A 108 -26.34 -3.08 12.02
C ALA A 108 -26.98 -2.44 13.27
N THR A 109 -28.21 -1.95 13.12
CA THR A 109 -29.18 -1.82 14.22
C THR A 109 -30.24 -2.91 14.04
N PRO A 110 -31.11 -3.24 15.03
CA PRO A 110 -32.14 -4.27 14.87
C PRO A 110 -33.06 -4.04 13.65
N GLU A 111 -33.32 -2.79 13.29
CA GLU A 111 -34.15 -2.40 12.14
C GLU A 111 -33.41 -2.54 10.79
N ILE A 112 -32.08 -2.44 10.81
CA ILE A 112 -31.22 -2.73 9.65
C ILE A 112 -31.05 -4.25 9.51
N GLU A 113 -30.82 -4.96 10.61
CA GLU A 113 -30.68 -6.42 10.65
C GLU A 113 -31.91 -7.12 10.06
N ALA A 114 -33.12 -6.63 10.35
CA ALA A 114 -34.35 -7.14 9.76
C ALA A 114 -34.41 -7.03 8.22
N GLN A 115 -33.70 -6.05 7.64
CA GLN A 115 -33.58 -5.86 6.18
C GLN A 115 -32.42 -6.67 5.58
N LEU A 116 -31.36 -6.92 6.36
CA LEU A 116 -30.20 -7.70 5.94
C LEU A 116 -30.41 -9.21 6.06
N ALA A 117 -31.22 -9.67 7.03
CA ALA A 117 -31.43 -11.09 7.32
C ALA A 117 -31.85 -11.94 6.09
N PRO A 118 -32.74 -11.48 5.18
CA PRO A 118 -33.05 -12.21 3.94
C PRO A 118 -31.85 -12.33 2.99
N LEU A 119 -31.02 -11.28 2.90
CA LEU A 119 -29.81 -11.30 2.07
C LEU A 119 -28.75 -12.24 2.67
N ARG A 120 -28.57 -12.21 4.00
CA ARG A 120 -27.66 -13.11 4.73
C ARG A 120 -28.09 -14.57 4.59
N ALA A 121 -29.39 -14.87 4.69
CA ALA A 121 -29.93 -16.20 4.45
C ALA A 121 -29.65 -16.69 3.01
N ALA A 122 -29.81 -15.83 2.01
CA ALA A 122 -29.50 -16.15 0.62
C ALA A 122 -27.99 -16.39 0.38
N VAL A 123 -27.10 -15.66 1.07
CA VAL A 123 -25.65 -15.95 1.04
C VAL A 123 -25.39 -17.33 1.67
N LYS A 124 -25.98 -17.62 2.83
CA LYS A 124 -25.83 -18.92 3.52
C LYS A 124 -26.25 -20.10 2.66
N GLU A 125 -27.40 -20.00 2.00
CA GLU A 125 -27.94 -21.03 1.09
C GLU A 125 -26.89 -21.46 0.04
N TYR A 126 -26.20 -20.50 -0.57
CA TYR A 126 -25.15 -20.77 -1.55
C TYR A 126 -23.83 -21.23 -0.91
N GLY A 127 -23.51 -20.78 0.31
CA GLY A 127 -22.38 -21.31 1.07
C GLY A 127 -22.54 -22.80 1.39
N ASP A 128 -23.73 -23.19 1.82
CA ASP A 128 -24.10 -24.59 2.10
C ASP A 128 -24.12 -25.42 0.80
N LEU A 129 -24.61 -24.87 -0.32
CA LEU A 129 -24.52 -25.50 -1.64
C LEU A 129 -23.06 -25.77 -2.05
N ILE A 130 -22.15 -24.81 -1.87
CA ILE A 130 -20.71 -25.00 -2.19
C ILE A 130 -20.08 -26.08 -1.31
N ARG A 131 -20.45 -26.17 -0.03
CA ARG A 131 -20.00 -27.24 0.88
C ARG A 131 -20.50 -28.60 0.42
N ASP A 132 -21.77 -28.71 0.07
CA ASP A 132 -22.39 -29.95 -0.43
C ASP A 132 -21.77 -30.40 -1.77
N LEU A 133 -21.59 -29.49 -2.72
CA LEU A 133 -20.91 -29.77 -3.99
C LEU A 133 -19.46 -30.24 -3.79
N LYS A 134 -18.70 -29.62 -2.88
CA LYS A 134 -17.34 -30.06 -2.53
C LYS A 134 -17.34 -31.43 -1.85
N ALA A 135 -18.26 -31.68 -0.91
CA ALA A 135 -18.39 -32.97 -0.24
C ALA A 135 -18.75 -34.11 -1.20
N LYS A 136 -19.55 -33.82 -2.23
CA LYS A 136 -19.96 -34.75 -3.30
C LYS A 136 -18.93 -34.89 -4.43
N GLN A 137 -17.77 -34.22 -4.35
CA GLN A 137 -16.76 -34.16 -5.42
C GLN A 137 -17.36 -33.75 -6.77
N ALA A 138 -18.29 -32.79 -6.76
CA ALA A 138 -18.95 -32.29 -7.96
C ALA A 138 -17.94 -31.70 -8.96
N PRO A 139 -18.25 -31.70 -10.27
CA PRO A 139 -17.42 -31.07 -11.28
C PRO A 139 -17.04 -29.62 -10.90
N LYS A 140 -15.78 -29.25 -11.13
CA LYS A 140 -15.25 -27.93 -10.77
C LYS A 140 -16.14 -26.78 -11.28
N ILE A 141 -16.70 -26.93 -12.49
CA ILE A 141 -17.57 -25.93 -13.12
C ILE A 141 -18.85 -25.63 -12.32
N ASP A 142 -19.40 -26.62 -11.60
CA ASP A 142 -20.61 -26.45 -10.79
C ASP A 142 -20.28 -25.76 -9.46
N ILE A 143 -19.11 -26.07 -8.89
CA ILE A 143 -18.55 -25.38 -7.73
C ILE A 143 -18.28 -23.91 -8.08
N ASP A 144 -17.63 -23.64 -9.22
CA ASP A 144 -17.30 -22.29 -9.69
C ASP A 144 -18.58 -21.46 -9.95
N LYS A 145 -19.62 -22.07 -10.56
CA LYS A 145 -20.98 -21.46 -10.68
C LYS A 145 -21.55 -21.06 -9.33
N ALA A 146 -21.58 -21.97 -8.35
CA ALA A 146 -22.11 -21.66 -7.03
C ALA A 146 -21.27 -20.59 -6.30
N VAL A 147 -19.95 -20.58 -6.48
CA VAL A 147 -19.03 -19.56 -5.92
C VAL A 147 -19.29 -18.17 -6.48
N VAL A 148 -19.56 -18.02 -7.78
CA VAL A 148 -19.87 -16.70 -8.35
C VAL A 148 -21.25 -16.19 -7.94
N GLU A 149 -22.23 -17.07 -7.89
CA GLU A 149 -23.59 -16.74 -7.46
C GLU A 149 -23.63 -16.40 -5.94
N LEU A 150 -22.71 -16.98 -5.15
CA LEU A 150 -22.35 -16.50 -3.80
C LEU A 150 -21.68 -15.12 -3.80
N LYS A 151 -20.65 -14.89 -4.63
CA LYS A 151 -19.96 -13.59 -4.76
C LYS A 151 -20.95 -12.46 -5.10
N ALA A 152 -21.93 -12.73 -5.97
CA ALA A 152 -22.99 -11.77 -6.33
C ALA A 152 -23.90 -11.42 -5.13
N ARG A 153 -24.37 -12.40 -4.35
CA ARG A 153 -25.15 -12.15 -3.13
C ARG A 153 -24.36 -11.43 -2.05
N LYS A 154 -23.08 -11.78 -1.86
CA LYS A 154 -22.17 -11.07 -0.94
C LYS A 154 -22.04 -9.59 -1.31
N LYS A 155 -21.81 -9.29 -2.60
CA LYS A 155 -21.75 -7.92 -3.10
C LYS A 155 -23.06 -7.16 -2.84
N LEU A 156 -24.21 -7.77 -3.13
CA LEU A 156 -25.51 -7.15 -2.86
C LEU A 156 -25.74 -6.91 -1.35
N LEU A 157 -25.34 -7.87 -0.50
CA LEU A 157 -25.39 -7.71 0.96
C LEU A 157 -24.52 -6.54 1.40
N GLU A 158 -23.26 -6.48 0.96
CA GLU A 158 -22.29 -5.43 1.33
C GLU A 158 -22.70 -4.05 0.80
N GLU A 159 -23.20 -3.95 -0.43
CA GLU A 159 -23.78 -2.72 -0.98
C GLU A 159 -25.02 -2.27 -0.18
N THR A 160 -25.85 -3.20 0.29
CA THR A 160 -27.03 -2.90 1.11
C THR A 160 -26.63 -2.49 2.53
N GLU A 161 -25.63 -3.14 3.14
CA GLU A 161 -25.04 -2.75 4.42
C GLU A 161 -24.47 -1.32 4.35
N ILE A 162 -23.76 -0.98 3.27
CA ILE A 162 -23.26 0.38 3.03
C ILE A 162 -24.40 1.38 2.81
N ALA A 163 -25.44 1.02 2.05
CA ALA A 163 -26.56 1.91 1.73
C ALA A 163 -27.50 2.17 2.92
N LEU A 164 -27.63 1.20 3.84
CA LEU A 164 -28.41 1.33 5.08
C LEU A 164 -27.64 2.02 6.23
N ALA A 165 -26.36 2.38 6.01
CA ALA A 165 -25.57 3.08 7.01
C ALA A 165 -26.19 4.45 7.38
N PRO A 166 -26.13 4.87 8.67
CA PRO A 166 -26.72 6.13 9.12
C PRO A 166 -26.18 7.35 8.36
N LYS A 167 -27.06 8.12 7.70
CA LYS A 167 -26.70 9.35 6.96
C LYS A 167 -26.05 10.43 7.83
N GLU A 168 -26.21 10.37 9.14
CA GLU A 168 -25.56 11.24 10.13
C GLU A 168 -24.03 10.98 10.24
N ALA A 169 -23.52 9.94 9.56
CA ALA A 169 -22.12 9.75 9.23
C ALA A 169 -21.76 10.33 7.84
N SER A 170 -22.34 11.48 7.46
CA SER A 170 -22.19 12.12 6.14
C SER A 170 -20.75 12.58 5.86
N PHE A 171 -19.91 11.64 5.45
CA PHE A 171 -18.60 11.92 4.90
C PHE A 171 -18.74 12.49 3.48
N ASP A 172 -18.42 13.76 3.32
CA ASP A 172 -18.39 14.44 2.03
C ASP A 172 -17.02 14.25 1.37
N ARG A 173 -16.92 13.23 0.51
CA ARG A 173 -15.68 12.92 -0.23
C ARG A 173 -15.23 14.09 -1.11
N LEU A 174 -16.16 14.84 -1.70
CA LEU A 174 -15.82 15.94 -2.61
C LEU A 174 -15.19 17.12 -1.85
N LYS A 175 -15.71 17.45 -0.65
CA LYS A 175 -15.07 18.44 0.24
C LYS A 175 -13.71 17.96 0.77
N LEU A 176 -13.51 16.65 0.99
CA LEU A 176 -12.17 16.13 1.30
C LEU A 176 -11.23 16.30 0.10
N GLU A 177 -11.62 15.84 -1.08
CA GLU A 177 -10.80 15.91 -2.30
C GLU A 177 -10.40 17.36 -2.65
N ASP A 178 -11.32 18.34 -2.51
CA ASP A 178 -10.99 19.76 -2.60
C ASP A 178 -9.92 20.17 -1.58
N LEU A 179 -10.12 19.87 -0.29
CA LEU A 179 -9.17 20.22 0.76
C LEU A 179 -7.78 19.63 0.50
N LEU A 180 -7.71 18.34 0.12
CA LEU A 180 -6.46 17.65 -0.13
C LEU A 180 -5.68 18.27 -1.29
N LYS A 181 -6.38 18.64 -2.38
CA LYS A 181 -5.80 19.33 -3.54
C LYS A 181 -5.41 20.77 -3.21
N ARG A 182 -6.34 21.56 -2.66
CA ARG A 182 -6.16 22.98 -2.30
C ARG A 182 -5.07 23.21 -1.25
N ARG A 183 -4.86 22.25 -0.34
CA ARG A 183 -3.79 22.29 0.68
C ARG A 183 -2.56 21.47 0.31
N PHE A 184 -2.52 20.93 -0.91
CA PHE A 184 -1.41 20.17 -1.50
C PHE A 184 -0.89 19.05 -0.59
N PHE A 185 -1.80 18.13 -0.22
CA PHE A 185 -1.44 16.82 0.32
C PHE A 185 -0.91 15.93 -0.82
N TYR A 186 -1.67 15.80 -1.90
CA TYR A 186 -1.23 15.23 -3.16
C TYR A 186 -2.01 15.87 -4.33
N ASP A 187 -1.45 15.81 -5.53
CA ASP A 187 -2.17 16.10 -6.78
C ASP A 187 -1.70 15.13 -7.88
N GLN A 188 -2.37 15.12 -9.04
CA GLN A 188 -2.03 14.27 -10.16
C GLN A 188 -0.63 14.60 -10.71
N SER A 189 0.23 13.59 -10.86
CA SER A 189 1.57 13.80 -11.41
C SER A 189 1.50 14.37 -12.82
N PHE A 190 2.39 15.33 -13.11
CA PHE A 190 2.46 16.03 -14.40
C PHE A 190 1.18 16.79 -14.80
N ALA A 191 0.37 17.27 -13.84
CA ALA A 191 -0.91 17.96 -14.11
C ALA A 191 -0.85 19.06 -15.19
N ILE A 192 0.22 19.87 -15.23
CA ILE A 192 0.39 20.94 -16.23
C ILE A 192 0.63 20.43 -17.67
N TYR A 193 0.93 19.14 -17.84
CA TYR A 193 1.05 18.43 -19.12
C TYR A 193 -0.21 17.60 -19.45
N GLY A 194 -1.31 17.79 -18.71
CA GLY A 194 -2.55 17.00 -18.83
C GLY A 194 -2.69 15.87 -17.80
N GLY A 195 -1.62 15.58 -17.05
CA GLY A 195 -1.59 14.57 -15.99
C GLY A 195 -1.53 13.12 -16.49
N VAL A 196 -1.10 12.21 -15.60
CA VAL A 196 -1.09 10.76 -15.89
C VAL A 196 -1.95 10.03 -14.86
N THR A 197 -2.96 9.29 -15.31
CA THR A 197 -3.87 8.56 -14.41
C THR A 197 -3.12 7.45 -13.65
N GLY A 198 -3.32 7.40 -12.33
CA GLY A 198 -2.65 6.47 -11.45
C GLY A 198 -1.25 6.89 -11.00
N LEU A 199 -0.77 8.10 -11.33
CA LEU A 199 0.45 8.69 -10.77
C LEU A 199 0.07 9.96 -9.98
N TYR A 200 0.62 10.11 -8.78
CA TYR A 200 0.33 11.21 -7.86
C TYR A 200 1.59 11.73 -7.18
N ASP A 201 1.76 13.06 -7.20
CA ASP A 201 2.84 13.76 -6.54
C ASP A 201 2.38 14.19 -5.14
N PHE A 202 3.17 13.85 -4.11
CA PHE A 202 2.88 14.28 -2.74
C PHE A 202 3.43 15.68 -2.49
N GLY A 203 2.55 16.60 -2.11
CA GLY A 203 2.94 17.94 -1.67
C GLY A 203 3.45 17.95 -0.22
N PRO A 204 3.82 19.12 0.32
CA PRO A 204 4.52 19.20 1.62
C PRO A 204 3.80 18.49 2.78
N MET A 205 2.46 18.60 2.85
CA MET A 205 1.69 17.96 3.92
C MET A 205 1.59 16.44 3.74
N GLY A 206 1.46 15.95 2.50
CA GLY A 206 1.44 14.51 2.21
C GLY A 206 2.80 13.85 2.41
N CYS A 207 3.89 14.51 2.00
CA CYS A 207 5.25 14.06 2.25
C CYS A 207 5.54 13.93 3.76
N ALA A 208 5.19 14.93 4.56
CA ALA A 208 5.38 14.88 6.01
C ALA A 208 4.47 13.85 6.70
N LEU A 209 3.22 13.68 6.25
CA LEU A 209 2.32 12.62 6.74
C LEU A 209 2.91 11.23 6.48
N LYS A 210 3.29 10.97 5.22
CA LYS A 210 3.90 9.71 4.77
C LYS A 210 5.19 9.41 5.53
N ALA A 211 6.08 10.40 5.68
CA ALA A 211 7.32 10.24 6.44
C ALA A 211 7.06 9.87 7.91
N ASN A 212 6.10 10.54 8.56
CA ASN A 212 5.72 10.21 9.94
C ASN A 212 5.14 8.79 10.05
N MET A 213 4.25 8.39 9.13
CA MET A 213 3.67 7.04 9.10
C MET A 213 4.75 5.95 8.92
N LEU A 214 5.67 6.13 7.97
CA LEU A 214 6.80 5.23 7.74
C LEU A 214 7.70 5.13 8.97
N GLN A 215 7.95 6.25 9.67
CA GLN A 215 8.76 6.25 10.89
C GLN A 215 8.05 5.54 12.05
N GLN A 216 6.72 5.61 12.14
CA GLN A 216 5.97 4.81 13.11
C GLN A 216 5.98 3.32 12.74
N TRP A 217 5.92 2.97 11.46
CA TRP A 217 6.02 1.58 11.00
C TRP A 217 7.40 0.98 11.34
N ARG A 218 8.50 1.70 11.06
CA ARG A 218 9.85 1.32 11.49
C ARG A 218 9.94 1.09 13.00
N LYS A 219 9.42 2.03 13.80
CA LYS A 219 9.40 1.91 15.28
C LYS A 219 8.56 0.74 15.78
N HIS A 220 7.48 0.39 15.08
CA HIS A 220 6.51 -0.61 15.53
C HIS A 220 6.87 -2.04 15.11
N PHE A 221 7.55 -2.21 13.96
CA PHE A 221 7.95 -3.51 13.45
C PHE A 221 9.47 -3.70 13.51
N ILE A 222 10.23 -2.94 12.72
CA ILE A 222 11.68 -3.14 12.57
C ILE A 222 12.42 -3.02 13.91
N LEU A 223 12.19 -1.95 14.67
CA LEU A 223 12.93 -1.72 15.91
C LEU A 223 12.45 -2.60 17.08
N GLU A 224 11.15 -2.90 17.16
CA GLU A 224 10.58 -3.72 18.25
C GLU A 224 10.91 -5.22 18.09
N GLU A 225 10.95 -5.72 16.85
CA GLU A 225 11.27 -7.13 16.58
C GLU A 225 12.74 -7.36 16.18
N GLY A 226 13.56 -6.31 16.10
CA GLY A 226 14.96 -6.41 15.68
C GLY A 226 15.15 -6.88 14.23
N MET A 227 14.24 -6.48 13.33
CA MET A 227 14.23 -6.94 11.94
C MET A 227 15.40 -6.41 11.13
N LEU A 228 15.81 -7.18 10.13
CA LEU A 228 16.85 -6.80 9.18
C LEU A 228 16.26 -5.92 8.06
N GLU A 229 16.25 -4.59 8.25
CA GLU A 229 15.85 -3.65 7.20
C GLU A 229 16.86 -3.66 6.04
N VAL A 230 16.39 -3.87 4.81
CA VAL A 230 17.18 -3.81 3.58
C VAL A 230 16.57 -2.88 2.54
N ASP A 231 17.40 -2.31 1.67
CA ASP A 231 16.97 -1.55 0.50
C ASP A 231 17.54 -2.18 -0.78
N CYS A 232 16.68 -2.86 -1.53
CA CYS A 232 16.98 -3.49 -2.81
C CYS A 232 16.54 -2.60 -3.99
N THR A 233 17.08 -2.84 -5.18
CA THR A 233 16.76 -2.06 -6.39
C THR A 233 15.32 -2.26 -6.88
N SER A 234 14.74 -1.22 -7.50
CA SER A 234 13.44 -1.33 -8.20
C SER A 234 13.55 -1.99 -9.57
N LEU A 235 14.70 -1.86 -10.24
CA LEU A 235 15.00 -2.58 -11.48
C LEU A 235 15.28 -4.06 -11.14
N THR A 236 14.57 -4.96 -11.81
CA THR A 236 14.62 -6.40 -11.56
C THR A 236 14.80 -7.16 -12.88
N PRO A 237 15.82 -8.03 -13.02
CA PRO A 237 16.00 -8.87 -14.22
C PRO A 237 14.80 -9.77 -14.50
N GLU A 238 14.45 -9.97 -15.78
CA GLU A 238 13.39 -10.89 -16.21
C GLU A 238 13.51 -12.31 -15.58
N PRO A 239 14.70 -12.94 -15.47
CA PRO A 239 14.83 -14.27 -14.86
C PRO A 239 14.36 -14.37 -13.40
N VAL A 240 14.48 -13.29 -12.61
CA VAL A 240 14.04 -13.28 -11.19
C VAL A 240 12.52 -13.31 -11.10
N LEU A 241 11.84 -12.52 -11.93
CA LEU A 241 10.38 -12.45 -11.99
C LEU A 241 9.77 -13.63 -12.77
N LYS A 242 10.55 -14.29 -13.61
CA LYS A 242 10.20 -15.58 -14.23
C LYS A 242 10.27 -16.71 -13.20
N ALA A 243 11.30 -16.73 -12.34
CA ALA A 243 11.42 -17.71 -11.25
C ALA A 243 10.26 -17.61 -10.25
N SER A 244 9.90 -16.41 -9.78
CA SER A 244 8.75 -16.22 -8.89
C SER A 244 7.38 -16.37 -9.56
N GLY A 245 7.33 -16.65 -10.87
CA GLY A 245 6.10 -16.87 -11.63
C GLY A 245 5.33 -15.60 -12.03
N HIS A 246 5.86 -14.41 -11.70
CA HIS A 246 5.24 -13.13 -12.07
C HIS A 246 5.14 -12.95 -13.59
N VAL A 247 6.19 -13.25 -14.35
CA VAL A 247 6.18 -13.10 -15.83
C VAL A 247 5.06 -13.89 -16.50
N ASP A 248 4.67 -15.04 -15.93
CA ASP A 248 3.65 -15.93 -16.51
C ASP A 248 2.23 -15.66 -15.98
N ARG A 249 2.07 -14.84 -14.93
CA ARG A 249 0.78 -14.65 -14.23
C ARG A 249 0.36 -13.20 -14.04
N PHE A 250 1.26 -12.23 -14.21
CA PHE A 250 0.93 -10.80 -14.21
C PHE A 250 0.46 -10.33 -15.60
N ALA A 251 -0.47 -11.05 -16.21
CA ALA A 251 -1.09 -10.67 -17.47
C ALA A 251 -2.62 -10.60 -17.29
N ASP A 252 -3.17 -9.44 -17.62
CA ASP A 252 -4.62 -9.21 -17.67
C ASP A 252 -5.09 -9.14 -19.12
N TRP A 253 -6.31 -9.57 -19.38
CA TRP A 253 -6.96 -9.35 -20.68
C TRP A 253 -7.49 -7.91 -20.77
N MET A 254 -7.15 -7.21 -21.85
CA MET A 254 -7.48 -5.80 -22.08
C MET A 254 -8.16 -5.61 -23.44
N VAL A 255 -9.23 -4.82 -23.48
CA VAL A 255 -9.88 -4.35 -24.71
C VAL A 255 -9.77 -2.83 -24.85
N LYS A 256 -9.84 -2.32 -26.08
CA LYS A 256 -9.75 -0.88 -26.38
C LYS A 256 -10.98 -0.39 -27.12
N ASP A 257 -11.41 0.84 -26.84
CA ASP A 257 -12.35 1.57 -27.69
C ASP A 257 -11.72 1.83 -29.07
N THR A 258 -12.41 1.42 -30.12
CA THR A 258 -11.94 1.47 -31.51
C THR A 258 -11.73 2.87 -32.08
N LYS A 259 -12.25 3.93 -31.45
CA LYS A 259 -12.11 5.32 -31.92
C LYS A 259 -11.18 6.17 -31.06
N ASN A 260 -11.29 6.10 -29.73
CA ASN A 260 -10.47 6.94 -28.83
C ASN A 260 -9.26 6.19 -28.23
N GLY A 261 -9.17 4.86 -28.39
CA GLY A 261 -8.09 4.03 -27.87
C GLY A 261 -8.12 3.79 -26.35
N GLU A 262 -9.19 4.21 -25.66
CA GLU A 262 -9.33 4.05 -24.21
C GLU A 262 -9.36 2.56 -23.83
N CYS A 263 -8.59 2.20 -22.81
CA CYS A 263 -8.34 0.82 -22.43
C CYS A 263 -9.19 0.39 -21.21
N PHE A 264 -9.79 -0.80 -21.31
CA PHE A 264 -10.57 -1.42 -20.25
C PHE A 264 -10.07 -2.84 -19.97
N ARG A 265 -10.04 -3.24 -18.69
CA ARG A 265 -9.81 -4.63 -18.29
C ARG A 265 -11.03 -5.45 -18.72
N ALA A 266 -10.83 -6.50 -19.51
CA ALA A 266 -11.91 -7.17 -20.24
C ALA A 266 -12.88 -7.90 -19.30
N ASP A 267 -12.37 -8.57 -18.28
CA ASP A 267 -13.16 -9.20 -17.21
C ASP A 267 -14.05 -8.18 -16.47
N HIS A 268 -13.50 -7.02 -16.08
CA HIS A 268 -14.26 -5.95 -15.42
C HIS A 268 -15.32 -5.35 -16.35
N LEU A 269 -15.01 -5.22 -17.65
CA LEU A 269 -15.97 -4.71 -18.63
C LEU A 269 -17.13 -5.70 -18.84
N ILE A 270 -16.84 -6.99 -18.99
CA ILE A 270 -17.85 -8.06 -19.07
C ILE A 270 -18.69 -8.07 -17.78
N LYS A 271 -18.04 -8.15 -16.62
CA LYS A 271 -18.71 -8.20 -15.31
C LYS A 271 -19.66 -7.03 -15.09
N ASN A 272 -19.16 -5.80 -15.21
CA ASN A 272 -19.98 -4.60 -14.99
C ASN A 272 -21.11 -4.47 -16.03
N SER A 273 -20.88 -4.92 -17.28
CA SER A 273 -21.91 -4.89 -18.33
C SER A 273 -23.03 -5.89 -18.04
N ILE A 274 -22.69 -7.11 -17.61
CA ILE A 274 -23.68 -8.14 -17.24
C ILE A 274 -24.45 -7.72 -15.97
N GLU A 275 -23.76 -7.28 -14.91
CA GLU A 275 -24.39 -6.77 -13.69
C GLU A 275 -25.36 -5.61 -13.99
N LYS A 276 -25.00 -4.72 -14.94
CA LYS A 276 -25.87 -3.63 -15.40
C LYS A 276 -27.10 -4.14 -16.15
N LEU A 277 -26.95 -5.11 -17.06
CA LEU A 277 -28.08 -5.76 -17.75
C LEU A 277 -29.03 -6.43 -16.75
N MET A 278 -28.48 -7.12 -15.74
CA MET A 278 -29.25 -7.74 -14.67
C MET A 278 -30.01 -6.71 -13.82
N ASN A 279 -29.39 -5.58 -13.47
CA ASN A 279 -30.04 -4.53 -12.68
C ASN A 279 -31.11 -3.74 -13.45
N VAL A 280 -30.96 -3.54 -14.76
CA VAL A 280 -31.99 -2.90 -15.61
C VAL A 280 -33.30 -3.71 -15.64
N SER A 281 -33.26 -5.03 -15.40
CA SER A 281 -34.46 -5.88 -15.32
C SER A 281 -35.46 -5.49 -14.22
N LYS A 282 -35.06 -4.68 -13.23
CA LYS A 282 -35.97 -4.12 -12.20
C LYS A 282 -36.78 -2.91 -12.69
N ILE A 283 -36.41 -2.31 -13.83
CA ILE A 283 -37.04 -1.09 -14.36
C ILE A 283 -37.75 -1.36 -15.69
N ASP A 284 -37.16 -2.16 -16.58
CA ASP A 284 -37.75 -2.53 -17.87
C ASP A 284 -37.96 -4.06 -18.01
N LYS A 285 -39.21 -4.49 -18.23
CA LYS A 285 -39.62 -5.90 -18.36
C LYS A 285 -39.23 -6.51 -19.74
N LYS A 286 -37.99 -6.33 -20.19
CA LYS A 286 -37.59 -6.63 -21.58
C LYS A 286 -36.24 -7.34 -21.76
N VAL A 287 -35.78 -8.07 -20.74
CA VAL A 287 -34.67 -9.04 -20.85
C VAL A 287 -35.25 -10.45 -20.67
N SER A 288 -34.94 -11.39 -21.56
CA SER A 288 -35.44 -12.77 -21.44
C SER A 288 -34.75 -13.51 -20.29
N ALA A 289 -35.44 -14.51 -19.71
CA ALA A 289 -34.86 -15.34 -18.65
C ALA A 289 -33.60 -16.09 -19.11
N GLU A 290 -33.49 -16.38 -20.41
CA GLU A 290 -32.33 -17.03 -21.03
C GLU A 290 -31.10 -16.12 -21.01
N ILE A 291 -31.24 -14.83 -21.36
CA ILE A 291 -30.14 -13.86 -21.31
C ILE A 291 -29.63 -13.67 -19.88
N LYS A 292 -30.53 -13.74 -18.88
CA LYS A 292 -30.16 -13.67 -17.46
C LYS A 292 -29.32 -14.90 -17.06
N LYS A 293 -29.81 -16.11 -17.37
CA LYS A 293 -29.11 -17.36 -17.08
C LYS A 293 -27.76 -17.47 -17.82
N ASP A 294 -27.71 -17.02 -19.08
CA ASP A 294 -26.47 -16.99 -19.86
C ASP A 294 -25.46 -15.97 -19.29
N GLY A 295 -25.93 -14.83 -18.78
CA GLY A 295 -25.10 -13.88 -18.04
C GLY A 295 -24.57 -14.44 -16.71
N GLU A 296 -25.39 -15.19 -15.97
CA GLU A 296 -24.98 -15.90 -14.74
C GLU A 296 -23.90 -16.95 -15.05
N ASP A 297 -24.10 -17.76 -16.10
CA ASP A 297 -23.15 -18.79 -16.57
C ASP A 297 -21.84 -18.20 -17.11
N VAL A 298 -21.88 -16.99 -17.70
CA VAL A 298 -20.67 -16.26 -18.12
C VAL A 298 -19.90 -15.72 -16.93
N LEU A 299 -20.58 -15.05 -15.99
CA LEU A 299 -19.94 -14.55 -14.77
C LEU A 299 -19.28 -15.71 -14.00
N ALA A 300 -19.93 -16.87 -13.94
CA ALA A 300 -19.44 -18.09 -13.29
C ALA A 300 -18.06 -18.55 -13.77
N ARG A 301 -17.78 -18.37 -15.07
CA ARG A 301 -16.57 -18.88 -15.73
C ARG A 301 -15.52 -17.80 -16.01
N LEU A 302 -15.84 -16.54 -15.75
CA LEU A 302 -15.08 -15.37 -16.17
C LEU A 302 -13.62 -15.32 -15.66
N GLU A 303 -13.37 -15.85 -14.45
CA GLU A 303 -12.02 -15.95 -13.87
C GLU A 303 -11.14 -17.01 -14.58
N GLY A 304 -11.73 -17.89 -15.39
CA GLY A 304 -11.04 -18.93 -16.18
C GLY A 304 -11.02 -18.69 -17.69
N PHE A 305 -11.50 -17.54 -18.16
CA PHE A 305 -11.57 -17.23 -19.59
C PHE A 305 -10.20 -16.85 -20.21
N ASP A 306 -9.98 -17.32 -21.44
CA ASP A 306 -8.91 -16.84 -22.31
C ASP A 306 -9.36 -15.64 -23.18
N ASP A 307 -8.50 -15.20 -24.11
CA ASP A 307 -8.79 -14.14 -25.08
C ASP A 307 -10.02 -14.43 -25.94
N LYS A 308 -10.26 -15.70 -26.29
CA LYS A 308 -11.32 -16.13 -27.20
C LYS A 308 -12.65 -16.24 -26.47
N ASP A 309 -12.66 -16.82 -25.26
CA ASP A 309 -13.84 -16.83 -24.39
C ASP A 309 -14.33 -15.38 -24.14
N MET A 310 -13.41 -14.46 -23.81
CA MET A 310 -13.74 -13.05 -23.60
C MET A 310 -14.20 -12.36 -24.89
N HIS A 311 -13.57 -12.66 -26.04
CA HIS A 311 -13.98 -12.11 -27.33
C HIS A 311 -15.38 -12.59 -27.74
N GLU A 312 -15.67 -13.88 -27.58
CA GLU A 312 -16.97 -14.46 -27.88
C GLU A 312 -18.06 -13.77 -27.05
N VAL A 313 -17.86 -13.64 -25.73
CA VAL A 313 -18.82 -12.98 -24.84
C VAL A 313 -19.03 -11.51 -25.20
N ILE A 314 -17.96 -10.75 -25.43
CA ILE A 314 -18.07 -9.33 -25.82
C ILE A 314 -18.84 -9.19 -27.14
N THR A 315 -18.60 -10.07 -28.10
CA THR A 315 -19.27 -10.08 -29.41
C THR A 315 -20.72 -10.53 -29.31
N ARG A 316 -21.01 -11.61 -28.56
CA ARG A 316 -22.33 -12.22 -28.38
C ARG A 316 -23.31 -11.26 -27.70
N PHE A 317 -22.88 -10.62 -26.61
CA PHE A 317 -23.67 -9.62 -25.89
C PHE A 317 -23.55 -8.20 -26.50
N LYS A 318 -22.70 -8.02 -27.53
CA LYS A 318 -22.42 -6.74 -28.20
C LYS A 318 -22.02 -5.64 -27.20
N PHE A 319 -21.14 -5.98 -26.25
CA PHE A 319 -20.63 -5.02 -25.29
C PHE A 319 -19.80 -3.93 -25.98
N LYS A 320 -19.97 -2.71 -25.48
CA LYS A 320 -19.41 -1.48 -26.04
C LYS A 320 -18.68 -0.70 -24.94
N SER A 321 -17.85 0.24 -25.34
CA SER A 321 -17.15 1.14 -24.42
C SER A 321 -18.16 1.80 -23.46
N PRO A 322 -18.00 1.68 -22.13
CA PRO A 322 -18.97 2.15 -21.14
C PRO A 322 -19.07 3.67 -21.05
N ILE A 323 -18.16 4.41 -21.69
CA ILE A 323 -18.06 5.88 -21.67
C ILE A 323 -18.57 6.48 -22.98
N THR A 324 -18.27 5.86 -24.13
CA THR A 324 -18.54 6.43 -25.46
C THR A 324 -19.62 5.69 -26.26
N GLY A 325 -19.91 4.42 -25.92
CA GLY A 325 -20.76 3.54 -26.72
C GLY A 325 -20.11 3.01 -28.01
N ASN A 326 -18.81 3.23 -28.23
CA ASN A 326 -18.09 2.70 -29.39
C ASN A 326 -17.85 1.18 -29.27
N ASP A 327 -17.56 0.54 -30.41
CA ASP A 327 -17.14 -0.85 -30.46
C ASP A 327 -15.74 -1.05 -29.87
N LEU A 328 -15.48 -2.26 -29.39
CA LEU A 328 -14.26 -2.66 -28.70
C LEU A 328 -13.38 -3.52 -29.60
N THR A 329 -12.06 -3.46 -29.41
CA THR A 329 -11.11 -4.42 -30.01
C THR A 329 -11.26 -5.81 -29.39
N GLU A 330 -10.66 -6.80 -30.05
CA GLU A 330 -10.39 -8.10 -29.44
C GLU A 330 -9.60 -7.95 -28.12
N PRO A 331 -9.81 -8.84 -27.13
CA PRO A 331 -9.02 -8.89 -25.91
C PRO A 331 -7.57 -9.25 -26.22
N ILE A 332 -6.63 -8.50 -25.66
CA ILE A 332 -5.19 -8.76 -25.78
C ILE A 332 -4.57 -8.91 -24.39
N ALA A 333 -3.60 -9.81 -24.26
CA ALA A 333 -2.83 -9.98 -23.03
C ALA A 333 -2.01 -8.71 -22.76
N PHE A 334 -2.12 -8.17 -21.54
CA PHE A 334 -1.44 -6.96 -21.11
C PHE A 334 -0.68 -7.22 -19.81
N ASN A 335 0.65 -7.09 -19.88
CA ASN A 335 1.51 -7.33 -18.72
C ASN A 335 1.40 -6.17 -17.71
N LEU A 336 1.06 -6.51 -16.47
CA LEU A 336 0.91 -5.58 -15.35
C LEU A 336 2.25 -5.15 -14.72
N MET A 337 3.38 -5.65 -15.20
CA MET A 337 4.71 -5.14 -14.84
C MET A 337 5.18 -4.14 -15.89
N PHE A 338 5.89 -3.08 -15.48
CA PHE A 338 6.49 -2.13 -16.43
C PHE A 338 7.78 -2.72 -17.01
N PRO A 339 7.85 -3.04 -18.32
CA PRO A 339 9.06 -3.56 -18.94
C PRO A 339 10.09 -2.46 -19.16
N THR A 340 11.36 -2.83 -19.10
CA THR A 340 12.50 -1.95 -19.39
C THR A 340 13.72 -2.78 -19.83
N GLN A 341 14.84 -2.12 -20.13
CA GLN A 341 16.08 -2.74 -20.58
C GLN A 341 17.25 -2.21 -19.77
N ILE A 342 18.19 -3.09 -19.39
CA ILE A 342 19.43 -2.70 -18.71
C ILE A 342 20.58 -2.70 -19.72
N GLY A 343 21.29 -1.59 -19.79
CA GLY A 343 22.39 -1.40 -20.74
C GLY A 343 21.93 -1.02 -22.16
N PRO A 344 22.87 -0.57 -23.01
CA PRO A 344 22.56 0.09 -24.28
C PRO A 344 22.24 -0.88 -25.44
N THR A 345 22.46 -2.18 -25.28
CA THR A 345 22.24 -3.17 -26.36
C THR A 345 20.81 -3.72 -26.39
N GLY A 346 20.05 -3.56 -25.31
CA GLY A 346 18.69 -4.09 -25.17
C GLY A 346 18.59 -5.59 -24.83
N ASP A 347 19.72 -6.31 -24.81
CA ASP A 347 19.76 -7.76 -24.55
C ASP A 347 19.24 -8.14 -23.14
N PHE A 348 19.48 -7.27 -22.15
CA PHE A 348 19.13 -7.54 -20.77
C PHE A 348 17.75 -6.98 -20.42
N LYS A 349 16.72 -7.79 -20.64
CA LYS A 349 15.35 -7.49 -20.26
C LYS A 349 15.20 -7.39 -18.74
N ALA A 350 14.47 -6.38 -18.30
CA ALA A 350 14.15 -6.14 -16.90
C ALA A 350 12.73 -5.58 -16.77
N PHE A 351 12.26 -5.51 -15.54
CA PHE A 351 11.01 -4.83 -15.19
C PHE A 351 11.24 -3.92 -13.98
N LEU A 352 10.33 -2.99 -13.76
CA LEU A 352 10.15 -2.41 -12.42
C LEU A 352 9.40 -3.43 -11.55
N ARG A 353 9.87 -3.66 -10.32
CA ARG A 353 9.33 -4.69 -9.43
C ARG A 353 7.85 -4.45 -9.05
N PRO A 354 7.00 -5.49 -9.04
CA PRO A 354 5.60 -5.41 -8.63
C PRO A 354 5.37 -5.52 -7.10
N GLU A 355 6.37 -6.04 -6.38
CA GLU A 355 6.46 -6.22 -4.91
C GLU A 355 7.92 -5.96 -4.47
N THR A 356 8.19 -5.75 -3.18
CA THR A 356 9.57 -5.65 -2.62
C THR A 356 10.12 -6.99 -2.10
N ALA A 357 9.26 -7.93 -1.68
CA ALA A 357 9.59 -9.26 -1.16
C ALA A 357 10.72 -10.00 -1.92
N GLN A 358 10.70 -9.97 -3.26
CA GLN A 358 11.71 -10.62 -4.10
C GLN A 358 13.15 -10.15 -3.82
N GLY A 359 13.36 -8.89 -3.42
CA GLY A 359 14.66 -8.36 -3.02
C GLY A 359 15.19 -9.01 -1.74
N ILE A 360 14.30 -9.38 -0.83
CA ILE A 360 14.62 -10.07 0.42
C ILE A 360 14.94 -11.55 0.12
N PHE A 361 14.13 -12.24 -0.67
CA PHE A 361 14.35 -13.66 -1.01
C PHE A 361 15.70 -13.92 -1.70
N VAL A 362 16.10 -13.10 -2.68
CA VAL A 362 17.40 -13.28 -3.36
C VAL A 362 18.60 -12.99 -2.44
N ASN A 363 18.38 -12.26 -1.34
CA ASN A 363 19.40 -11.98 -0.31
C ASN A 363 19.32 -12.91 0.90
N PHE A 364 18.41 -13.91 0.93
CA PHE A 364 18.15 -14.80 2.06
C PHE A 364 19.42 -15.33 2.74
N LYS A 365 20.41 -15.80 1.96
CA LYS A 365 21.68 -16.31 2.51
C LYS A 365 22.44 -15.29 3.37
N ARG A 366 22.51 -14.03 2.91
CA ARG A 366 23.23 -12.97 3.61
C ARG A 366 22.50 -12.53 4.88
N LEU A 367 21.16 -12.53 4.82
CA LEU A 367 20.30 -12.23 5.96
C LEU A 367 20.40 -13.32 7.04
N LEU A 368 20.36 -14.59 6.62
CA LEU A 368 20.56 -15.74 7.50
C LEU A 368 21.98 -15.75 8.10
N GLU A 369 23.01 -15.46 7.31
CA GLU A 369 24.40 -15.30 7.78
C GLU A 369 24.53 -14.19 8.83
N PHE A 370 23.92 -13.03 8.58
CA PHE A 370 23.85 -11.93 9.54
C PHE A 370 23.14 -12.34 10.85
N ASN A 371 22.09 -13.17 10.75
CA ASN A 371 21.43 -13.81 11.91
C ASN A 371 22.13 -15.09 12.40
N GLN A 372 23.43 -15.28 12.11
CA GLN A 372 24.26 -16.39 12.60
C GLN A 372 23.72 -17.80 12.26
N GLY A 373 23.02 -17.95 11.13
CA GLY A 373 22.45 -19.22 10.68
C GLY A 373 21.15 -19.64 11.39
N LYS A 374 20.58 -18.79 12.26
CA LYS A 374 19.45 -19.17 13.14
C LYS A 374 18.10 -18.77 12.55
N LEU A 375 17.10 -19.61 12.81
CA LEU A 375 15.67 -19.31 12.69
C LEU A 375 15.03 -19.19 14.09
N PRO A 376 13.90 -18.46 14.23
CA PRO A 376 13.32 -17.58 13.22
C PRO A 376 14.12 -16.27 13.07
N PHE A 377 13.93 -15.57 11.95
CA PHE A 377 14.33 -14.17 11.80
C PHE A 377 13.39 -13.45 10.84
N ALA A 378 13.29 -12.12 10.96
CA ALA A 378 12.54 -11.29 10.04
C ALA A 378 13.46 -10.32 9.30
N ALA A 379 13.25 -10.18 8.01
CA ALA A 379 13.79 -9.09 7.20
C ALA A 379 12.64 -8.20 6.73
N ALA A 380 12.92 -6.93 6.47
CA ALA A 380 11.90 -5.96 6.08
C ALA A 380 12.43 -5.02 4.99
N GLN A 381 11.54 -4.54 4.13
CA GLN A 381 11.88 -3.52 3.14
C GLN A 381 10.78 -2.45 3.07
N ILE A 382 11.22 -1.19 2.93
CA ILE A 382 10.36 -0.03 2.70
C ILE A 382 10.77 0.55 1.35
N GLY A 383 9.88 0.54 0.36
CA GLY A 383 10.25 0.95 -0.99
C GLY A 383 9.09 1.09 -1.94
N LEU A 384 9.39 1.47 -3.19
CA LEU A 384 8.39 1.58 -4.26
C LEU A 384 8.08 0.20 -4.86
N GLY A 385 6.80 -0.02 -5.19
CA GLY A 385 6.29 -1.07 -6.05
C GLY A 385 5.57 -0.46 -7.25
N PHE A 386 5.59 -1.16 -8.38
CA PHE A 386 5.11 -0.66 -9.67
C PHE A 386 4.16 -1.68 -10.31
N ARG A 387 2.92 -1.27 -10.56
CA ARG A 387 1.90 -2.09 -11.22
C ARG A 387 1.30 -1.29 -12.37
N ASN A 388 1.47 -1.76 -13.60
CA ASN A 388 0.96 -1.13 -14.81
C ASN A 388 -0.55 -1.36 -14.93
N GLU A 389 -1.31 -0.74 -14.03
CA GLU A 389 -2.76 -0.85 -13.97
C GLU A 389 -3.41 -0.37 -15.27
N ILE A 390 -4.33 -1.17 -15.83
CA ILE A 390 -5.00 -0.88 -17.11
C ILE A 390 -5.87 0.39 -17.02
N SER A 391 -6.71 0.48 -15.98
CA SER A 391 -7.58 1.64 -15.72
C SER A 391 -7.54 2.01 -14.23
N PRO A 392 -6.47 2.69 -13.75
CA PRO A 392 -6.39 3.17 -12.37
C PRO A 392 -7.50 4.20 -12.09
N ARG A 393 -8.19 4.05 -10.96
CA ARG A 393 -9.35 4.85 -10.53
C ARG A 393 -9.30 4.98 -8.99
N GLN A 394 -10.15 5.83 -8.41
CA GLN A 394 -10.30 5.97 -6.95
C GLN A 394 -9.05 6.54 -6.22
N GLY A 395 -8.39 7.52 -6.84
CA GLY A 395 -7.28 8.25 -6.20
C GLY A 395 -6.09 7.36 -5.84
N LEU A 396 -5.65 7.43 -4.58
CA LEU A 396 -4.51 6.67 -4.06
C LEU A 396 -4.78 5.16 -3.87
N ILE A 397 -6.01 4.68 -4.09
CA ILE A 397 -6.38 3.27 -3.82
C ILE A 397 -5.83 2.32 -4.90
N ARG A 398 -5.87 2.74 -6.17
CA ARG A 398 -5.39 1.97 -7.32
C ARG A 398 -4.50 2.83 -8.21
N VAL A 399 -3.21 2.79 -7.91
CA VAL A 399 -2.14 3.60 -8.52
C VAL A 399 -1.09 2.73 -9.17
N ARG A 400 -0.28 3.33 -10.06
CA ARG A 400 0.75 2.63 -10.84
C ARG A 400 2.11 2.58 -10.16
N GLU A 401 2.36 3.51 -9.26
CA GLU A 401 3.55 3.59 -8.42
C GLU A 401 3.08 3.88 -6.98
N PHE A 402 3.56 3.09 -6.02
CA PHE A 402 3.20 3.26 -4.61
C PHE A 402 4.29 2.77 -3.68
N THR A 403 4.31 3.30 -2.46
CA THR A 403 5.20 2.81 -1.40
C THR A 403 4.54 1.64 -0.68
N MET A 404 5.29 0.57 -0.53
CA MET A 404 4.95 -0.60 0.27
C MET A 404 5.92 -0.69 1.45
N CYS A 405 5.50 -1.35 2.51
CA CYS A 405 6.39 -1.84 3.56
C CYS A 405 6.09 -3.32 3.74
N GLU A 406 7.07 -4.18 3.52
CA GLU A 406 6.89 -5.64 3.54
C GLU A 406 7.87 -6.26 4.54
N ILE A 407 7.44 -7.35 5.16
CA ILE A 407 8.20 -8.10 6.18
C ILE A 407 8.19 -9.56 5.76
N GLU A 408 9.36 -10.15 5.55
CA GLU A 408 9.48 -11.60 5.38
C GLU A 408 9.94 -12.21 6.72
N HIS A 409 9.02 -12.86 7.43
CA HIS A 409 9.35 -13.59 8.64
C HIS A 409 9.67 -15.06 8.31
N PHE A 410 10.95 -15.41 8.30
CA PHE A 410 11.44 -16.77 8.07
C PHE A 410 11.37 -17.59 9.37
N VAL A 411 10.58 -18.67 9.34
CA VAL A 411 10.33 -19.55 10.48
C VAL A 411 10.48 -21.02 10.09
N ASP A 412 10.71 -21.88 11.06
CA ASP A 412 10.67 -23.34 10.86
C ASP A 412 9.25 -23.76 10.42
N PRO A 413 9.07 -24.46 9.28
CA PRO A 413 7.75 -24.92 8.84
C PRO A 413 7.08 -25.88 9.84
N GLU A 414 7.84 -26.58 10.68
CA GLU A 414 7.33 -27.50 11.71
C GLU A 414 7.00 -26.79 13.03
N ASP A 415 7.56 -25.60 13.29
CA ASP A 415 7.38 -24.85 14.53
C ASP A 415 7.09 -23.36 14.27
N LYS A 416 5.83 -23.07 13.95
CA LYS A 416 5.28 -21.71 13.74
C LYS A 416 4.75 -21.06 15.03
N ARG A 417 5.41 -21.32 16.17
CA ARG A 417 5.15 -20.60 17.44
C ARG A 417 5.87 -19.26 17.46
N PHE A 418 5.33 -18.28 18.18
CA PHE A 418 5.96 -16.95 18.29
C PHE A 418 6.17 -16.55 19.75
N PRO A 419 7.43 -16.36 20.22
CA PRO A 419 7.71 -16.14 21.65
C PRO A 419 6.99 -14.96 22.32
N LYS A 420 6.63 -13.91 21.56
CA LYS A 420 5.85 -12.78 22.09
C LYS A 420 4.32 -12.92 21.90
N PHE A 421 3.79 -14.02 21.35
CA PHE A 421 2.35 -14.19 21.07
C PHE A 421 1.48 -14.03 22.31
N ALA A 422 1.93 -14.55 23.46
CA ALA A 422 1.25 -14.39 24.73
C ALA A 422 1.03 -12.91 25.14
N LYS A 423 1.82 -11.96 24.63
CA LYS A 423 1.63 -10.51 24.90
C LYS A 423 0.48 -9.88 24.11
N VAL A 424 -0.03 -10.56 23.08
CA VAL A 424 -1.10 -10.07 22.21
C VAL A 424 -2.28 -11.03 22.11
N ALA A 425 -2.27 -12.17 22.79
CA ALA A 425 -3.32 -13.19 22.72
C ALA A 425 -4.72 -12.65 23.10
N ASP A 426 -4.80 -11.70 24.03
CA ASP A 426 -6.04 -11.03 24.45
C ASP A 426 -6.46 -9.87 23.53
N GLU A 427 -5.64 -9.50 22.54
CA GLU A 427 -5.99 -8.47 21.55
C GLU A 427 -7.20 -8.93 20.73
N LYS A 428 -8.25 -8.11 20.73
CA LYS A 428 -9.49 -8.39 20.02
C LYS A 428 -9.48 -7.79 18.62
N LEU A 429 -9.71 -8.63 17.61
CA LEU A 429 -9.79 -8.24 16.20
C LEU A 429 -11.19 -8.55 15.67
N VAL A 430 -11.69 -7.72 14.75
CA VAL A 430 -12.91 -8.02 13.99
C VAL A 430 -12.55 -8.96 12.84
N LEU A 431 -12.81 -10.26 13.02
CA LEU A 431 -12.47 -11.31 12.06
C LEU A 431 -13.65 -11.67 11.15
N PHE A 432 -13.42 -11.69 9.85
CA PHE A 432 -14.35 -12.16 8.81
C PHE A 432 -13.78 -13.43 8.15
N SER A 433 -13.87 -14.54 8.88
CA SER A 433 -13.35 -15.85 8.45
C SER A 433 -13.99 -16.34 7.15
N ALA A 434 -13.31 -17.27 6.47
CA ALA A 434 -13.84 -17.89 5.25
C ALA A 434 -15.17 -18.61 5.53
N CYS A 435 -15.35 -19.18 6.72
CA CYS A 435 -16.62 -19.78 7.14
C CYS A 435 -17.73 -18.72 7.25
N ASN A 436 -17.55 -17.64 8.02
CA ASN A 436 -18.55 -16.58 8.16
C ASN A 436 -18.95 -15.99 6.81
N GLN A 437 -17.97 -15.80 5.92
CA GLN A 437 -18.18 -15.37 4.55
C GLN A 437 -19.07 -16.34 3.75
N LEU A 438 -18.83 -17.65 3.81
CA LEU A 438 -19.69 -18.64 3.17
C LEU A 438 -21.10 -18.65 3.81
N ASP A 439 -21.19 -18.53 5.13
CA ASP A 439 -22.44 -18.57 5.90
C ASP A 439 -23.30 -17.30 5.80
N GLY A 440 -22.84 -16.25 5.11
CA GLY A 440 -23.51 -14.94 5.14
C GLY A 440 -23.54 -14.29 6.52
N ALA A 441 -22.74 -14.79 7.46
CA ALA A 441 -22.66 -14.28 8.81
C ALA A 441 -21.76 -13.03 8.86
N PRO A 442 -22.05 -12.03 9.71
CA PRO A 442 -21.20 -10.86 9.86
C PRO A 442 -19.82 -11.22 10.43
N ALA A 443 -18.86 -10.32 10.23
CA ALA A 443 -17.58 -10.35 10.95
C ALA A 443 -17.81 -10.28 12.47
N ARG A 444 -16.91 -10.88 13.26
CA ARG A 444 -17.06 -10.98 14.72
C ARG A 444 -15.81 -10.48 15.44
N GLU A 445 -16.00 -9.78 16.56
CA GLU A 445 -14.90 -9.46 17.48
C GLU A 445 -14.46 -10.75 18.21
N VAL A 446 -13.21 -11.17 18.00
CA VAL A 446 -12.63 -12.41 18.57
C VAL A 446 -11.22 -12.09 19.10
N ALA A 447 -10.85 -12.66 20.25
CA ALA A 447 -9.48 -12.56 20.75
C ALA A 447 -8.53 -13.41 19.88
N ILE A 448 -7.39 -12.87 19.48
CA ILE A 448 -6.50 -13.57 18.54
C ILE A 448 -5.97 -14.90 19.10
N GLY A 449 -5.81 -15.01 20.43
CA GLY A 449 -5.49 -16.25 21.13
C GLY A 449 -6.57 -17.33 20.96
N GLU A 450 -7.84 -16.96 21.03
CA GLU A 450 -8.97 -17.86 20.77
C GLU A 450 -8.97 -18.33 19.30
N ALA A 451 -8.78 -17.39 18.37
CA ALA A 451 -8.75 -17.67 16.93
C ALA A 451 -7.59 -18.59 16.51
N VAL A 452 -6.43 -18.51 17.18
CA VAL A 452 -5.31 -19.44 16.96
C VAL A 452 -5.56 -20.79 17.66
N ALA A 453 -6.13 -20.79 18.86
CA ALA A 453 -6.44 -22.01 19.61
C ALA A 453 -7.51 -22.88 18.89
N ASN A 454 -8.53 -22.25 18.31
CA ASN A 454 -9.60 -22.93 17.56
C ASN A 454 -9.28 -23.15 16.07
N LYS A 455 -8.06 -22.81 15.62
CA LYS A 455 -7.58 -22.95 14.23
C LYS A 455 -8.36 -22.14 13.18
N THR A 456 -9.08 -21.08 13.57
CA THR A 456 -9.56 -20.06 12.62
C THR A 456 -8.38 -19.33 11.96
N VAL A 457 -7.34 -19.00 12.74
CA VAL A 457 -6.04 -18.53 12.26
C VAL A 457 -5.03 -19.66 12.43
N ALA A 458 -4.25 -19.96 11.38
CA ALA A 458 -3.49 -21.21 11.31
C ALA A 458 -2.44 -21.40 12.45
N ASN A 459 -1.71 -20.35 12.82
CA ASN A 459 -0.56 -20.41 13.72
C ASN A 459 -0.32 -19.10 14.51
N GLU A 460 0.52 -19.18 15.55
CA GLU A 460 0.82 -18.05 16.44
C GLU A 460 1.60 -16.93 15.73
N THR A 461 2.51 -17.24 14.81
CA THR A 461 3.28 -16.23 14.07
C THR A 461 2.35 -15.37 13.19
N LEU A 462 1.43 -15.98 12.45
CA LEU A 462 0.42 -15.26 11.68
C LEU A 462 -0.50 -14.43 12.60
N GLY A 463 -1.00 -15.02 13.69
CA GLY A 463 -1.81 -14.32 14.67
C GLY A 463 -1.08 -13.13 15.33
N TYR A 464 0.21 -13.28 15.62
CA TYR A 464 1.06 -12.21 16.14
C TYR A 464 1.10 -11.03 15.18
N TYR A 465 1.40 -11.28 13.90
CA TYR A 465 1.48 -10.21 12.91
C TYR A 465 0.12 -9.56 12.62
N MET A 466 -0.98 -10.32 12.62
CA MET A 466 -2.34 -9.76 12.55
C MET A 466 -2.62 -8.80 13.72
N ALA A 467 -2.31 -9.20 14.95
CA ALA A 467 -2.50 -8.35 16.14
C ALA A 467 -1.57 -7.11 16.13
N ARG A 468 -0.30 -7.27 15.73
CA ARG A 468 0.63 -6.13 15.58
C ARG A 468 0.18 -5.19 14.45
N CYS A 469 -0.40 -5.71 13.37
CA CYS A 469 -1.03 -4.94 12.30
C CYS A 469 -2.21 -4.10 12.83
N HIS A 470 -3.13 -4.73 13.58
CA HIS A 470 -4.24 -4.02 14.24
C HIS A 470 -3.74 -2.87 15.12
N GLN A 471 -2.78 -3.16 16.02
CA GLN A 471 -2.17 -2.17 16.90
C GLN A 471 -1.50 -1.03 16.12
N PHE A 472 -0.83 -1.31 14.98
CA PHE A 472 -0.22 -0.29 14.14
C PHE A 472 -1.27 0.62 13.48
N LEU A 473 -2.29 0.05 12.85
CA LEU A 473 -3.36 0.80 12.17
C LEU A 473 -4.12 1.69 13.18
N MET A 474 -4.43 1.15 14.35
CA MET A 474 -5.01 1.90 15.47
C MET A 474 -4.07 3.02 15.95
N LYS A 475 -2.77 2.77 16.06
CA LYS A 475 -1.76 3.75 16.50
C LYS A 475 -1.59 4.92 15.53
N VAL A 476 -1.63 4.69 14.21
CA VAL A 476 -1.56 5.78 13.22
C VAL A 476 -2.87 6.57 13.10
N GLY A 477 -4.00 6.02 13.54
CA GLY A 477 -5.27 6.75 13.64
C GLY A 477 -6.41 6.24 12.75
N ILE A 478 -6.33 5.00 12.27
CA ILE A 478 -7.49 4.32 11.69
C ILE A 478 -8.54 4.11 12.79
N ASP A 479 -9.81 4.34 12.45
CA ASP A 479 -10.95 4.03 13.32
C ASP A 479 -11.16 2.52 13.38
N GLY A 480 -10.95 1.91 14.54
CA GLY A 480 -11.08 0.45 14.73
C GLY A 480 -12.47 -0.10 14.43
N ARG A 481 -13.51 0.75 14.47
CA ARG A 481 -14.88 0.40 14.05
C ARG A 481 -15.03 0.24 12.53
N ARG A 482 -14.01 0.67 11.78
CA ARG A 482 -13.92 0.62 10.32
C ARG A 482 -12.74 -0.23 9.86
N LEU A 483 -12.30 -1.17 10.70
CA LEU A 483 -11.18 -2.08 10.45
C LEU A 483 -11.64 -3.52 10.70
N ARG A 484 -11.48 -4.40 9.70
CA ARG A 484 -11.72 -5.84 9.83
C ARG A 484 -10.56 -6.62 9.23
N PHE A 485 -10.41 -7.87 9.62
CA PHE A 485 -9.48 -8.82 8.99
C PHE A 485 -10.30 -9.85 8.24
N ARG A 486 -10.19 -9.90 6.91
CA ARG A 486 -10.93 -10.83 6.04
C ARG A 486 -10.00 -11.96 5.61
N GLN A 487 -10.42 -13.20 5.87
CA GLN A 487 -9.69 -14.38 5.39
C GLN A 487 -9.92 -14.59 3.89
N HIS A 488 -8.90 -15.01 3.14
CA HIS A 488 -9.09 -15.41 1.74
C HIS A 488 -9.93 -16.67 1.63
N LEU A 489 -10.76 -16.77 0.60
CA LEU A 489 -11.45 -18.02 0.25
C LEU A 489 -10.49 -18.99 -0.47
N SER A 490 -10.82 -20.29 -0.48
CA SER A 490 -9.98 -21.33 -1.10
C SER A 490 -9.66 -21.13 -2.59
N ASN A 491 -10.47 -20.32 -3.28
CA ASN A 491 -10.31 -19.95 -4.70
C ASN A 491 -9.65 -18.57 -4.90
N GLU A 492 -9.45 -17.80 -3.82
CA GLU A 492 -8.76 -16.50 -3.82
C GLU A 492 -7.32 -16.64 -3.34
N MET A 493 -7.06 -17.60 -2.44
CA MET A 493 -5.73 -17.98 -1.99
C MET A 493 -4.80 -18.24 -3.17
N ALA A 494 -3.62 -17.61 -3.14
CA ALA A 494 -2.52 -17.99 -4.02
C ALA A 494 -2.20 -19.48 -3.80
N HIS A 495 -1.94 -20.21 -4.89
CA HIS A 495 -1.71 -21.67 -4.90
C HIS A 495 -0.60 -22.23 -3.98
N TYR A 496 0.17 -21.37 -3.31
CA TYR A 496 1.21 -21.71 -2.34
C TYR A 496 0.87 -21.30 -0.89
N ALA A 497 -0.16 -20.48 -0.67
CA ALA A 497 -0.48 -19.93 0.64
C ALA A 497 -1.20 -20.96 1.51
N GLN A 498 -0.84 -21.05 2.79
CA GLN A 498 -1.52 -21.92 3.76
C GLN A 498 -2.72 -21.24 4.43
N ASP A 499 -2.60 -19.94 4.72
CA ASP A 499 -3.64 -19.07 5.26
C ASP A 499 -3.33 -17.63 4.82
N CYS A 500 -4.34 -16.76 4.70
CA CYS A 500 -4.15 -15.37 4.31
C CYS A 500 -5.27 -14.49 4.84
N TRP A 501 -4.91 -13.38 5.48
CA TRP A 501 -5.83 -12.43 6.11
C TRP A 501 -5.54 -10.98 5.70
N ASP A 502 -6.48 -10.35 5.00
CA ASP A 502 -6.41 -8.95 4.61
C ASP A 502 -6.92 -8.05 5.73
N ALA A 503 -6.12 -7.09 6.20
CA ALA A 503 -6.62 -5.98 6.98
C ALA A 503 -7.34 -5.01 6.04
N GLU A 504 -8.66 -5.04 6.07
CA GLU A 504 -9.55 -4.20 5.27
C GLU A 504 -10.03 -2.99 6.07
N ILE A 505 -10.00 -1.82 5.43
CA ILE A 505 -10.45 -0.56 6.04
C ILE A 505 -11.68 -0.06 5.28
N LEU A 506 -12.76 0.25 5.99
CA LEU A 506 -14.00 0.76 5.40
C LEU A 506 -13.87 2.24 5.05
N THR A 507 -13.95 2.54 3.75
CA THR A 507 -13.91 3.90 3.19
C THR A 507 -15.19 4.21 2.41
N SER A 508 -15.28 5.43 1.88
CA SER A 508 -16.30 5.89 0.93
C SER A 508 -16.30 5.15 -0.43
N TYR A 509 -15.36 4.23 -0.64
CA TYR A 509 -15.33 3.29 -1.77
C TYR A 509 -15.65 1.85 -1.35
N GLY A 510 -16.07 1.62 -0.10
CA GLY A 510 -16.28 0.30 0.49
C GLY A 510 -15.07 -0.17 1.30
N TRP A 511 -15.07 -1.46 1.65
CA TRP A 511 -13.94 -2.11 2.31
C TRP A 511 -12.77 -2.25 1.34
N ILE A 512 -11.61 -1.69 1.71
CA ILE A 512 -10.39 -1.77 0.91
C ILE A 512 -9.28 -2.51 1.66
N GLU A 513 -8.73 -3.55 1.03
CA GLU A 513 -7.53 -4.26 1.46
C GLU A 513 -6.36 -3.26 1.58
N CYS A 514 -5.82 -3.10 2.78
CA CYS A 514 -4.74 -2.16 3.08
C CYS A 514 -3.45 -2.86 3.53
N VAL A 515 -3.56 -4.06 4.09
CA VAL A 515 -2.43 -4.92 4.47
C VAL A 515 -2.78 -6.38 4.20
N GLY A 516 -2.01 -7.09 3.38
CA GLY A 516 -2.09 -8.55 3.29
C GLY A 516 -1.25 -9.20 4.38
N ASN A 517 -1.76 -10.25 5.04
CA ASN A 517 -1.01 -11.06 6.01
C ASN A 517 -1.07 -12.52 5.53
N ALA A 518 -0.06 -12.96 4.78
CA ALA A 518 -0.04 -14.27 4.12
C ALA A 518 0.95 -15.25 4.76
N ASP A 519 0.58 -16.53 4.84
CA ASP A 519 1.52 -17.62 5.10
C ASP A 519 1.93 -18.24 3.75
N ARG A 520 3.05 -17.79 3.16
CA ARG A 520 3.52 -18.18 1.81
C ARG A 520 4.20 -19.56 1.77
N ALA A 521 4.19 -20.31 2.88
CA ALA A 521 4.96 -21.53 3.05
C ALA A 521 6.43 -21.33 2.62
N CYS A 522 7.00 -22.29 1.89
CA CYS A 522 8.39 -22.27 1.42
C CYS A 522 8.54 -21.96 -0.09
N TYR A 523 7.48 -21.48 -0.75
CA TYR A 523 7.41 -21.42 -2.22
C TYR A 523 8.52 -20.57 -2.85
N ASP A 524 8.68 -19.31 -2.44
CA ASP A 524 9.61 -18.38 -3.08
C ASP A 524 11.06 -18.85 -3.02
N LEU A 525 11.50 -19.34 -1.85
CA LEU A 525 12.85 -19.90 -1.67
C LEU A 525 13.07 -21.15 -2.53
N GLN A 526 12.05 -22.01 -2.66
CA GLN A 526 12.11 -23.17 -3.55
C GLN A 526 12.17 -22.80 -5.03
N GLN A 527 11.42 -21.78 -5.48
CA GLN A 527 11.46 -21.37 -6.88
C GLN A 527 12.79 -20.74 -7.26
N HIS A 528 13.34 -19.86 -6.41
CA HIS A 528 14.68 -19.31 -6.62
C HIS A 528 15.75 -20.39 -6.57
N TYR A 529 15.63 -21.40 -5.69
CA TYR A 529 16.52 -22.56 -5.72
C TYR A 529 16.41 -23.34 -7.04
N LYS A 530 15.20 -23.68 -7.51
CA LYS A 530 14.97 -24.39 -8.78
C LYS A 530 15.54 -23.62 -9.99
N ALA A 531 15.41 -22.30 -10.00
CA ALA A 531 15.89 -21.46 -11.09
C ALA A 531 17.41 -21.21 -11.09
N THR A 532 18.06 -21.21 -9.92
CA THR A 532 19.48 -20.83 -9.78
C THR A 532 20.42 -21.98 -9.41
N ASN A 533 19.87 -23.12 -8.96
CA ASN A 533 20.59 -24.22 -8.30
C ASN A 533 21.37 -23.79 -7.03
N VAL A 534 21.03 -22.65 -6.42
CA VAL A 534 21.63 -22.16 -5.17
C VAL A 534 20.70 -22.51 -4.00
N LYS A 535 21.06 -23.50 -3.17
CA LYS A 535 20.25 -23.90 -2.00
C LYS A 535 19.91 -22.71 -1.10
N LEU A 536 18.62 -22.41 -0.90
CA LEU A 536 18.12 -21.39 0.04
C LEU A 536 17.49 -22.07 1.27
N VAL A 537 18.36 -22.61 2.14
CA VAL A 537 17.99 -23.39 3.33
C VAL A 537 18.70 -22.85 4.58
N ALA A 538 18.14 -23.15 5.74
CA ALA A 538 18.78 -22.98 7.04
C ALA A 538 19.19 -24.36 7.61
N GLU A 539 20.03 -24.36 8.65
CA GLU A 539 20.46 -25.57 9.35
C GLU A 539 19.90 -25.61 10.77
N LYS A 540 19.13 -26.66 11.10
CA LYS A 540 18.64 -26.94 12.45
C LYS A 540 19.52 -28.02 13.08
N LYS A 541 20.13 -27.74 14.23
CA LYS A 541 20.86 -28.78 14.98
C LYS A 541 19.87 -29.86 15.44
N LEU A 542 20.23 -31.12 15.19
CA LEU A 542 19.48 -32.26 15.69
C LEU A 542 19.76 -32.42 17.20
N PRO A 543 18.77 -32.85 18.01
CA PRO A 543 18.97 -33.11 19.44
C PRO A 543 20.07 -34.16 19.69
N GLU A 544 20.07 -35.21 18.85
CA GLU A 544 21.08 -36.26 18.81
C GLU A 544 21.54 -36.47 17.36
N PRO A 545 22.83 -36.77 17.10
CA PRO A 545 23.30 -36.99 15.74
C PRO A 545 22.77 -38.31 15.17
N VAL A 546 22.21 -38.27 13.96
CA VAL A 546 21.66 -39.44 13.27
C VAL A 546 22.70 -40.00 12.32
N ASP A 547 23.00 -41.30 12.43
CA ASP A 547 23.80 -42.02 11.45
C ASP A 547 22.92 -42.36 10.23
N VAL A 548 23.30 -41.85 9.06
CA VAL A 548 22.56 -42.04 7.79
C VAL A 548 23.47 -42.73 6.78
N ASP A 549 23.00 -43.85 6.24
CA ASP A 549 23.68 -44.57 5.17
C ASP A 549 23.45 -43.87 3.83
N ILE A 550 24.52 -43.28 3.30
CA ILE A 550 24.51 -42.53 2.04
C ILE A 550 24.97 -43.44 0.92
N VAL A 551 24.16 -43.50 -0.14
CA VAL A 551 24.51 -44.09 -1.44
C VAL A 551 24.61 -42.94 -2.45
N GLU A 552 25.81 -42.70 -3.00
CA GLU A 552 26.07 -41.61 -3.97
C GLU A 552 26.66 -42.14 -5.28
N ALA A 553 26.23 -41.55 -6.41
CA ALA A 553 26.73 -41.86 -7.75
C ALA A 553 27.86 -40.88 -8.13
N GLN A 554 29.11 -41.36 -8.14
CA GLN A 554 30.27 -40.54 -8.48
C GLN A 554 30.68 -40.75 -9.94
N ALA A 555 30.52 -39.71 -10.76
CA ALA A 555 30.95 -39.70 -12.16
C ALA A 555 32.47 -39.86 -12.31
N ASN A 556 32.92 -40.81 -13.13
CA ASN A 556 34.32 -40.96 -13.52
C ASN A 556 34.69 -39.92 -14.60
N MET A 557 35.02 -38.71 -14.16
CA MET A 557 35.26 -37.56 -15.05
C MET A 557 36.36 -37.78 -16.10
N ALA A 558 37.32 -38.67 -15.86
CA ALA A 558 38.38 -39.00 -16.82
C ALA A 558 37.86 -39.80 -18.03
N LEU A 559 36.90 -40.71 -17.82
CA LEU A 559 36.27 -41.49 -18.89
C LEU A 559 35.06 -40.74 -19.47
N LEU A 560 34.24 -40.13 -18.61
CA LEU A 560 33.06 -39.35 -18.99
C LEU A 560 33.46 -38.14 -19.85
N GLY A 561 34.55 -37.44 -19.50
CA GLY A 561 35.09 -36.35 -20.30
C GLY A 561 35.60 -36.78 -21.68
N LYS A 562 36.13 -38.01 -21.82
CA LYS A 562 36.52 -38.58 -23.12
C LYS A 562 35.31 -38.94 -23.97
N LYS A 563 34.27 -39.56 -23.39
CA LYS A 563 33.05 -40.00 -24.09
C LYS A 563 32.14 -38.83 -24.48
N TYR A 564 31.87 -37.91 -23.55
CA TYR A 564 30.83 -36.88 -23.69
C TYR A 564 31.34 -35.44 -23.80
N LYS A 565 32.66 -35.20 -23.66
CA LYS A 565 33.29 -33.88 -23.86
C LYS A 565 32.61 -32.76 -23.05
N LYS A 566 31.89 -31.84 -23.71
CA LYS A 566 31.23 -30.69 -23.07
C LYS A 566 30.06 -31.11 -22.17
N GLU A 567 29.36 -32.19 -22.52
CA GLU A 567 28.19 -32.68 -21.77
C GLU A 567 28.57 -33.45 -20.49
N ALA A 568 29.85 -33.82 -20.31
CA ALA A 568 30.29 -34.54 -19.12
C ALA A 568 29.98 -33.78 -17.81
N LYS A 569 30.02 -32.44 -17.84
CA LYS A 569 29.67 -31.61 -16.68
C LYS A 569 28.16 -31.59 -16.40
N LYS A 570 27.32 -31.61 -17.45
CA LYS A 570 25.85 -31.72 -17.36
C LYS A 570 25.45 -33.05 -16.71
N ILE A 571 26.02 -34.15 -17.19
CA ILE A 571 25.84 -35.50 -16.64
C ILE A 571 26.31 -35.58 -15.19
N GLN A 572 27.49 -35.03 -14.87
CA GLN A 572 28.00 -34.98 -13.49
C GLN A 572 27.03 -34.27 -12.54
N THR A 573 26.52 -33.09 -12.94
CA THR A 573 25.56 -32.32 -12.11
C THR A 573 24.26 -33.10 -11.90
N ALA A 574 23.74 -33.77 -12.93
CA ALA A 574 22.54 -34.60 -12.80
C ALA A 574 22.75 -35.79 -11.86
N LEU A 575 23.89 -36.51 -11.96
CA LEU A 575 24.21 -37.62 -11.05
C LEU A 575 24.34 -37.17 -9.58
N GLN A 576 24.84 -35.95 -9.35
CA GLN A 576 24.95 -35.35 -8.01
C GLN A 576 23.61 -34.87 -7.41
N GLN A 577 22.54 -34.82 -8.21
CA GLN A 577 21.20 -34.41 -7.77
C GLN A 577 20.28 -35.60 -7.43
N LEU A 578 20.74 -36.83 -7.62
CA LEU A 578 19.97 -38.05 -7.33
C LEU A 578 19.90 -38.34 -5.83
N THR A 579 18.75 -38.88 -5.38
CA THR A 579 18.59 -39.41 -4.02
C THR A 579 19.23 -40.79 -3.88
N SER A 580 19.58 -41.21 -2.66
CA SER A 580 20.18 -42.54 -2.44
C SER A 580 19.27 -43.71 -2.84
N GLU A 581 17.95 -43.54 -2.82
CA GLU A 581 16.98 -44.49 -3.39
C GLU A 581 17.16 -44.61 -4.92
N GLN A 582 17.23 -43.48 -5.63
CA GLN A 582 17.45 -43.45 -7.08
C GLN A 582 18.82 -44.02 -7.46
N VAL A 583 19.87 -43.70 -6.69
CA VAL A 583 21.21 -44.27 -6.91
C VAL A 583 21.22 -45.79 -6.69
N THR A 584 20.47 -46.30 -5.71
CA THR A 584 20.34 -47.75 -5.48
C THR A 584 19.60 -48.43 -6.63
N ALA A 585 18.56 -47.79 -7.20
CA ALA A 585 17.89 -48.29 -8.41
C ALA A 585 18.82 -48.30 -9.63
N ILE A 586 19.66 -47.27 -9.79
CA ILE A 586 20.68 -47.18 -10.86
C ILE A 586 21.75 -48.25 -10.69
N GLU A 587 22.22 -48.52 -9.47
CA GLU A 587 23.16 -49.61 -9.18
C GLU A 587 22.56 -50.97 -9.58
N ALA A 588 21.31 -51.24 -9.21
CA ALA A 588 20.60 -52.46 -9.59
C ALA A 588 20.45 -52.60 -11.12
N GLU A 589 20.13 -51.51 -11.83
CA GLU A 589 20.01 -51.52 -13.29
C GLU A 589 21.37 -51.65 -14.00
N LEU A 590 22.42 -51.00 -13.51
CA LEU A 590 23.80 -51.15 -14.01
C LEU A 590 24.31 -52.58 -13.82
N VAL A 591 24.04 -53.22 -12.69
CA VAL A 591 24.38 -54.63 -12.46
C VAL A 591 23.62 -55.54 -13.43
N ALA A 592 22.29 -55.36 -13.56
CA ALA A 592 21.44 -56.24 -14.35
C ALA A 592 21.60 -56.08 -15.88
N LYS A 593 21.82 -54.86 -16.38
CA LYS A 593 21.82 -54.55 -17.82
C LYS A 593 23.18 -54.10 -18.36
N GLN A 594 24.19 -53.88 -17.50
CA GLN A 594 25.48 -53.29 -17.85
C GLN A 594 25.39 -51.90 -18.53
N LEU A 595 24.24 -51.24 -18.41
CA LEU A 595 23.95 -49.96 -19.03
C LEU A 595 22.78 -49.27 -18.30
N TYR A 596 22.93 -47.99 -18.01
CA TYR A 596 21.86 -47.13 -17.51
C TYR A 596 21.66 -45.94 -18.45
N ASN A 597 20.40 -45.59 -18.74
CA ASN A 597 20.05 -44.46 -19.59
C ASN A 597 19.60 -43.28 -18.73
N LEU A 598 20.52 -42.35 -18.46
CA LEU A 598 20.22 -41.12 -17.74
C LEU A 598 19.51 -40.14 -18.67
N ASP A 599 18.25 -39.83 -18.39
CA ASP A 599 17.49 -38.79 -19.11
C ASP A 599 17.69 -37.43 -18.42
N ILE A 600 18.10 -36.42 -19.20
CA ILE A 600 18.25 -35.03 -18.74
C ILE A 600 17.46 -34.14 -19.69
N ASN A 601 16.22 -33.80 -19.30
CA ASN A 601 15.29 -32.96 -20.06
C ASN A 601 14.99 -33.47 -21.49
N GLY A 602 14.90 -34.79 -21.67
CA GLY A 602 14.62 -35.44 -22.96
C GLY A 602 15.87 -35.88 -23.73
N GLU A 603 17.07 -35.50 -23.28
CA GLU A 603 18.34 -36.02 -23.81
C GLU A 603 18.80 -37.24 -23.01
N LYS A 604 19.05 -38.37 -23.69
CA LYS A 604 19.45 -39.63 -23.05
C LYS A 604 20.94 -39.88 -23.16
N PHE A 605 21.57 -40.20 -22.02
CA PHE A 605 22.98 -40.47 -21.89
C PHE A 605 23.24 -41.90 -21.40
N GLU A 606 23.92 -42.69 -22.22
CA GLU A 606 24.29 -44.08 -21.95
C GLU A 606 25.47 -44.20 -20.98
N LEU A 607 25.18 -44.52 -19.72
CA LEU A 607 26.16 -44.72 -18.67
C LEU A 607 26.46 -46.21 -18.48
N ALA A 608 27.71 -46.59 -18.73
CA ALA A 608 28.23 -47.91 -18.44
C ALA A 608 28.86 -47.94 -17.03
N PRO A 609 29.06 -49.13 -16.40
CA PRO A 609 29.55 -49.23 -15.03
C PRO A 609 30.94 -48.61 -14.76
N ASP A 610 31.78 -48.43 -15.78
CA ASP A 610 33.08 -47.75 -15.67
C ASP A 610 32.97 -46.22 -15.59
N LEU A 611 31.83 -45.65 -16.04
CA LEU A 611 31.54 -44.22 -16.05
C LEU A 611 30.95 -43.71 -14.73
N VAL A 612 30.36 -44.59 -13.91
CA VAL A 612 29.68 -44.24 -12.66
C VAL A 612 30.10 -45.19 -11.53
N ASN A 613 30.84 -44.65 -10.56
CA ASN A 613 31.21 -45.38 -9.36
C ASN A 613 30.13 -45.19 -8.27
N ILE A 614 29.56 -46.28 -7.76
CA ILE A 614 28.58 -46.23 -6.67
C ILE A 614 29.32 -46.34 -5.35
N LYS A 615 29.15 -45.34 -4.47
CA LYS A 615 29.85 -45.29 -3.20
C LYS A 615 28.85 -45.30 -2.05
N LYS A 616 29.04 -46.25 -1.13
CA LYS A 616 28.22 -46.48 0.06
C LYS A 616 29.03 -46.16 1.31
N TYR A 617 28.52 -45.30 2.17
CA TYR A 617 29.16 -44.97 3.45
C TYR A 617 28.14 -44.42 4.45
N SER A 618 28.32 -44.75 5.73
CA SER A 618 27.53 -44.15 6.79
C SER A 618 28.09 -42.78 7.17
N LYS A 619 27.22 -41.78 7.35
CA LYS A 619 27.58 -40.42 7.73
C LYS A 619 26.76 -39.98 8.94
N LYS A 620 27.45 -39.59 10.00
CA LYS A 620 26.84 -38.93 11.16
C LYS A 620 26.38 -37.52 10.79
N ILE A 621 25.08 -37.29 10.80
CA ILE A 621 24.44 -36.01 10.50
C ILE A 621 24.11 -35.32 11.83
N HIS A 622 24.70 -34.13 12.03
CA HIS A 622 24.49 -33.30 13.23
C HIS A 622 23.45 -32.17 13.01
N VAL A 623 23.10 -31.89 11.75
CA VAL A 623 22.22 -30.79 11.34
C VAL A 623 21.28 -31.24 10.23
N GLN A 624 20.03 -30.81 10.30
CA GLN A 624 19.02 -30.98 9.27
C GLN A 624 18.95 -29.70 8.42
N GLU A 625 19.03 -29.83 7.09
CA GLU A 625 18.70 -28.73 6.18
C GLU A 625 17.18 -28.53 6.15
N ILE A 626 16.71 -27.29 6.31
CA ILE A 626 15.30 -26.91 6.31
C ILE A 626 15.10 -25.75 5.36
N THR A 627 14.08 -25.83 4.49
CA THR A 627 13.61 -24.65 3.75
C THR A 627 12.61 -23.91 4.65
N PRO A 628 12.89 -22.66 5.08
CA PRO A 628 11.99 -21.93 5.96
C PRO A 628 10.60 -21.74 5.36
N SER A 629 9.60 -21.68 6.21
CA SER A 629 8.31 -21.07 5.89
C SER A 629 8.42 -19.55 6.02
N VAL A 630 7.60 -18.81 5.27
CA VAL A 630 7.56 -17.35 5.29
C VAL A 630 6.17 -16.86 5.68
N ILE A 631 6.08 -15.99 6.69
CA ILE A 631 4.90 -15.16 6.96
C ILE A 631 5.18 -13.76 6.43
N GLU A 632 4.31 -13.26 5.54
CA GLU A 632 4.42 -11.96 4.88
C GLU A 632 3.29 -11.00 5.27
N PRO A 633 3.58 -10.01 6.12
CA PRO A 633 2.79 -8.79 6.24
C PRO A 633 3.20 -7.72 5.21
N SER A 634 2.39 -7.48 4.18
CA SER A 634 2.61 -6.47 3.12
C SER A 634 1.66 -5.27 3.27
N TYR A 635 2.21 -4.07 3.50
CA TYR A 635 1.47 -2.84 3.82
C TYR A 635 1.40 -1.85 2.65
N GLY A 636 0.20 -1.60 2.12
CA GLY A 636 -0.06 -0.59 1.09
C GLY A 636 -0.16 0.82 1.65
N ILE A 637 0.97 1.51 1.87
CA ILE A 637 1.02 2.81 2.57
C ILE A 637 0.13 3.89 1.93
N GLY A 638 0.00 3.89 0.60
CA GLY A 638 -0.92 4.81 -0.11
C GLY A 638 -2.39 4.62 0.27
N ARG A 639 -2.85 3.37 0.40
CA ARG A 639 -4.22 3.01 0.81
C ARG A 639 -4.47 3.36 2.28
N ILE A 640 -3.55 2.99 3.17
CA ILE A 640 -3.63 3.31 4.61
C ILE A 640 -3.68 4.82 4.82
N MET A 641 -2.87 5.58 4.08
CA MET A 641 -2.86 7.05 4.17
C MET A 641 -4.16 7.67 3.65
N TYR A 642 -4.73 7.17 2.55
CA TYR A 642 -6.04 7.62 2.08
C TYR A 642 -7.14 7.37 3.12
N ALA A 643 -7.19 6.15 3.67
CA ALA A 643 -8.15 5.80 4.71
C ALA A 643 -7.97 6.66 5.99
N LEU A 644 -6.73 6.98 6.37
CA LEU A 644 -6.44 7.92 7.48
C LEU A 644 -6.94 9.34 7.18
N LEU A 645 -6.80 9.84 5.94
CA LEU A 645 -7.31 11.15 5.53
C LEU A 645 -8.84 11.18 5.60
N GLU A 646 -9.53 10.15 5.11
CA GLU A 646 -10.98 10.01 5.26
C GLU A 646 -11.40 9.92 6.74
N HIS A 647 -10.73 9.06 7.53
CA HIS A 647 -11.06 8.83 8.94
C HIS A 647 -10.78 10.02 9.86
N SER A 648 -9.88 10.93 9.47
CA SER A 648 -9.57 12.16 10.20
C SER A 648 -10.40 13.37 9.74
N PHE A 649 -11.03 13.35 8.56
CA PHE A 649 -11.78 14.48 8.03
C PHE A 649 -13.06 14.79 8.84
N ARG A 650 -13.22 16.06 9.21
CA ARG A 650 -14.36 16.57 9.99
C ARG A 650 -14.78 17.96 9.50
N GLN A 651 -16.03 18.32 9.79
CA GLN A 651 -16.57 19.68 9.63
C GLN A 651 -16.87 20.26 11.01
N ARG A 652 -16.80 21.59 11.16
CA ARG A 652 -17.15 22.27 12.42
C ARG A 652 -18.67 22.41 12.56
N GLU A 653 -19.17 22.16 13.76
CA GLU A 653 -20.58 22.39 14.08
C GLU A 653 -20.94 23.88 13.86
N GLY A 654 -21.98 24.14 13.06
CA GLY A 654 -22.44 25.49 12.73
C GLY A 654 -21.67 26.21 11.60
N ASP A 655 -20.62 25.61 11.02
CA ASP A 655 -19.88 26.19 9.89
C ASP A 655 -19.38 25.09 8.95
N GLU A 656 -20.22 24.74 7.96
CA GLU A 656 -19.93 23.69 6.96
C GLU A 656 -18.76 24.00 6.01
N GLN A 657 -18.28 25.24 5.98
CA GLN A 657 -17.10 25.62 5.21
C GLN A 657 -15.80 25.34 5.98
N ARG A 658 -15.87 25.31 7.32
CA ARG A 658 -14.71 25.01 8.18
C ARG A 658 -14.52 23.50 8.34
N THR A 659 -13.73 22.97 7.42
CA THR A 659 -13.22 21.59 7.43
C THR A 659 -11.92 21.49 8.24
N PHE A 660 -11.62 20.32 8.79
CA PHE A 660 -10.35 20.04 9.48
C PHE A 660 -9.98 18.55 9.45
N LEU A 661 -8.71 18.26 9.70
CA LEU A 661 -8.17 16.89 9.78
C LEU A 661 -7.76 16.58 11.23
N ALA A 662 -8.54 15.73 11.90
CA ALA A 662 -8.28 15.23 13.25
C ALA A 662 -7.21 14.11 13.26
N PHE A 663 -5.99 14.42 12.82
CA PHE A 663 -4.88 13.47 12.91
C PHE A 663 -4.46 13.21 14.36
N LYS A 664 -4.08 11.96 14.66
CA LYS A 664 -3.33 11.69 15.89
C LYS A 664 -2.02 12.49 15.89
N PRO A 665 -1.64 13.18 16.98
CA PRO A 665 -0.44 14.01 17.03
C PRO A 665 0.85 13.32 16.57
N LEU A 666 0.96 12.01 16.84
CA LEU A 666 2.05 11.14 16.41
C LEU A 666 2.32 11.20 14.90
N VAL A 667 1.27 11.17 14.06
CA VAL A 667 1.39 11.17 12.59
C VAL A 667 1.15 12.54 11.94
N ALA A 668 0.48 13.45 12.65
CA ALA A 668 0.18 14.80 12.16
C ALA A 668 1.40 15.46 11.49
N PRO A 669 1.29 16.02 10.27
CA PRO A 669 2.48 16.33 9.47
C PRO A 669 3.32 17.46 10.09
N ILE A 670 2.66 18.43 10.72
CA ILE A 670 3.24 19.50 11.53
C ILE A 670 2.59 19.42 12.91
N LYS A 671 3.37 19.47 14.00
CA LYS A 671 2.87 19.27 15.37
C LYS A 671 2.25 20.54 15.94
N CYS A 672 2.86 21.70 15.67
CA CYS A 672 2.45 22.98 16.24
C CYS A 672 2.20 24.08 15.18
N SER A 673 1.31 25.01 15.48
CA SER A 673 1.31 26.33 14.84
C SER A 673 1.65 27.42 15.85
N ILE A 674 2.34 28.48 15.42
CA ILE A 674 2.68 29.65 16.24
C ILE A 674 1.92 30.85 15.66
N LEU A 675 1.02 31.43 16.45
CA LEU A 675 -0.02 32.35 16.00
C LEU A 675 -0.02 33.63 16.87
N PRO A 676 0.70 34.71 16.48
CA PRO A 676 0.69 35.96 17.26
C PRO A 676 -0.65 36.69 17.10
N ILE A 677 -1.29 37.17 18.17
CA ILE A 677 -2.61 37.80 18.08
C ILE A 677 -2.62 39.06 17.19
N SER A 678 -1.47 39.76 17.14
CA SER A 678 -1.21 40.95 16.33
C SER A 678 0.22 40.91 15.79
N ALA A 679 0.51 41.66 14.73
CA ALA A 679 1.87 41.88 14.20
C ALA A 679 2.64 42.95 15.00
N ASN A 680 2.51 42.94 16.34
CA ASN A 680 3.17 43.89 17.22
C ASN A 680 4.55 43.35 17.62
N ASP A 681 5.60 44.14 17.41
CA ASP A 681 7.00 43.79 17.68
C ASP A 681 7.23 43.32 19.13
N THR A 682 6.41 43.76 20.09
CA THR A 682 6.49 43.30 21.49
C THR A 682 6.22 41.80 21.68
N LEU A 683 5.61 41.13 20.70
CA LEU A 683 5.35 39.68 20.73
C LEU A 683 6.49 38.86 20.13
N VAL A 684 7.42 39.48 19.39
CA VAL A 684 8.52 38.79 18.69
C VAL A 684 9.44 38.04 19.67
N PRO A 685 9.89 38.60 20.80
CA PRO A 685 10.74 37.88 21.75
C PRO A 685 10.07 36.61 22.31
N VAL A 686 8.75 36.64 22.52
CA VAL A 686 8.01 35.46 22.99
C VAL A 686 7.86 34.42 21.88
N MET A 687 7.61 34.86 20.64
CA MET A 687 7.59 33.95 19.49
C MET A 687 8.95 33.27 19.28
N ASP A 688 10.06 33.97 19.50
CA ASP A 688 11.40 33.41 19.36
C ASP A 688 11.71 32.41 20.47
N ALA A 689 11.36 32.72 21.73
CA ALA A 689 11.45 31.75 22.83
C ALA A 689 10.62 30.48 22.57
N VAL A 690 9.41 30.62 22.00
CA VAL A 690 8.57 29.47 21.59
C VAL A 690 9.23 28.65 20.46
N LYS A 691 9.86 29.30 19.47
CA LYS A 691 10.59 28.60 18.39
C LYS A 691 11.79 27.82 18.94
N GLU A 692 12.55 28.44 19.85
CA GLU A 692 13.72 27.82 20.49
C GLU A 692 13.31 26.58 21.30
N GLU A 693 12.31 26.72 22.16
CA GLU A 693 11.76 25.61 22.96
C GLU A 693 11.26 24.46 22.08
N LEU A 694 10.46 24.73 21.04
CA LEU A 694 9.98 23.68 20.14
C LEU A 694 11.14 23.01 19.36
N SER A 695 12.16 23.78 19.01
CA SER A 695 13.36 23.26 18.32
C SER A 695 14.20 22.37 19.25
N HIS A 696 14.29 22.70 20.54
CA HIS A 696 15.01 21.90 21.55
C HIS A 696 14.44 20.48 21.68
N TYR A 697 13.12 20.31 21.49
CA TYR A 697 12.44 19.01 21.51
C TYR A 697 12.22 18.39 20.11
N GLU A 698 12.88 18.92 19.07
CA GLU A 698 12.78 18.46 17.67
C GLU A 698 11.33 18.47 17.10
N LEU A 699 10.48 19.39 17.57
CA LEU A 699 9.07 19.45 17.22
C LEU A 699 8.84 20.28 15.95
N SER A 700 8.16 19.70 14.95
CA SER A 700 7.83 20.45 13.73
C SER A 700 6.72 21.48 13.97
N TYR A 701 6.97 22.73 13.58
CA TYR A 701 6.03 23.83 13.74
C TYR A 701 5.86 24.70 12.48
N LYS A 702 4.77 25.47 12.43
CA LYS A 702 4.50 26.47 11.39
C LYS A 702 4.09 27.81 12.01
N VAL A 703 4.80 28.88 11.67
CA VAL A 703 4.34 30.25 11.97
C VAL A 703 3.23 30.65 10.99
N ASP A 704 2.17 31.29 11.48
CA ASP A 704 1.18 32.02 10.66
C ASP A 704 0.92 33.40 11.28
N ASP A 705 1.69 34.36 10.79
CA ASP A 705 1.72 35.79 11.14
C ASP A 705 0.90 36.66 10.17
N SER A 706 0.23 36.04 9.19
CA SER A 706 -0.53 36.74 8.16
C SER A 706 -1.71 37.55 8.74
N SER A 707 -2.09 38.61 8.02
CA SER A 707 -3.06 39.66 8.41
C SER A 707 -4.52 39.21 8.67
N GLY A 708 -4.79 37.91 8.75
CA GLY A 708 -6.10 37.36 9.11
C GLY A 708 -6.34 37.33 10.63
N THR A 709 -7.60 37.42 11.02
CA THR A 709 -8.02 37.20 12.42
C THR A 709 -7.51 35.84 12.95
N ILE A 710 -7.31 35.74 14.27
CA ILE A 710 -6.83 34.50 14.90
C ILE A 710 -7.72 33.29 14.54
N GLY A 711 -9.04 33.49 14.43
CA GLY A 711 -9.98 32.46 13.97
C GLY A 711 -9.75 31.97 12.53
N ARG A 712 -9.38 32.87 11.59
CA ARG A 712 -9.01 32.51 10.21
C ARG A 712 -7.66 31.80 10.13
N ARG A 713 -6.74 32.09 11.05
CA ARG A 713 -5.45 31.38 11.17
C ARG A 713 -5.64 29.99 11.77
N TYR A 714 -6.43 29.86 12.83
CA TYR A 714 -6.86 28.56 13.33
C TYR A 714 -7.56 27.73 12.25
N ALA A 715 -8.50 28.28 11.47
CA ALA A 715 -9.13 27.55 10.37
C ALA A 715 -8.10 27.01 9.36
N ARG A 716 -7.11 27.82 8.96
CA ARG A 716 -6.04 27.37 8.05
C ARG A 716 -5.09 26.34 8.64
N THR A 717 -4.86 26.31 9.95
CA THR A 717 -3.99 25.30 10.59
C THR A 717 -4.76 24.01 10.90
N ASP A 718 -6.04 24.12 11.27
CA ASP A 718 -6.98 23.01 11.44
C ASP A 718 -7.18 22.25 10.11
N GLU A 719 -7.34 22.96 8.98
CA GLU A 719 -7.49 22.38 7.62
C GLU A 719 -6.32 21.45 7.21
N ILE A 720 -5.11 21.67 7.72
CA ILE A 720 -3.95 20.80 7.44
C ILE A 720 -3.61 19.85 8.60
N GLY A 721 -4.50 19.76 9.58
CA GLY A 721 -4.40 18.83 10.70
C GLY A 721 -3.23 19.08 11.64
N ILE A 722 -2.91 20.34 11.90
CA ILE A 722 -2.01 20.71 13.01
C ILE A 722 -2.79 20.50 14.32
N PRO A 723 -2.35 19.61 15.23
CA PRO A 723 -3.12 19.27 16.43
C PRO A 723 -3.05 20.35 17.51
N PHE A 724 -1.97 21.13 17.60
CA PHE A 724 -1.77 22.12 18.65
C PHE A 724 -1.47 23.51 18.06
N GLY A 725 -2.30 24.50 18.41
CA GLY A 725 -2.07 25.89 18.04
C GLY A 725 -1.63 26.72 19.24
N ILE A 726 -0.47 27.34 19.17
CA ILE A 726 0.12 28.17 20.23
C ILE A 726 -0.18 29.63 19.88
N THR A 727 -1.02 30.27 20.67
CA THR A 727 -1.28 31.71 20.55
C THR A 727 -0.32 32.48 21.44
N VAL A 728 0.32 33.49 20.84
CA VAL A 728 1.10 34.51 21.55
C VAL A 728 0.25 35.77 21.58
N ASP A 729 -0.22 36.17 22.77
CA ASP A 729 -1.14 37.29 22.96
C ASP A 729 -0.49 38.47 23.69
N PHE A 730 -1.26 39.53 23.95
CA PHE A 730 -0.73 40.70 24.66
C PHE A 730 -0.44 40.46 26.13
N GLU A 731 -0.92 39.37 26.74
CA GLU A 731 -0.51 38.95 28.09
C GLU A 731 0.83 38.21 28.03
N SER A 732 1.09 37.45 26.96
CA SER A 732 2.33 36.71 26.76
C SER A 732 3.58 37.58 26.86
N GLY A 733 3.52 38.81 26.33
CA GLY A 733 4.61 39.80 26.41
C GLY A 733 4.63 40.64 27.70
N LYS A 734 3.66 40.46 28.61
CA LYS A 734 3.57 41.17 29.90
C LYS A 734 3.93 40.32 31.10
N THR A 735 3.82 38.99 31.01
CA THR A 735 4.20 38.08 32.10
C THR A 735 5.69 37.78 32.10
N THR A 736 6.29 37.68 33.29
CA THR A 736 7.64 37.13 33.48
C THR A 736 7.54 36.04 34.54
N PRO A 737 7.77 34.74 34.21
CA PRO A 737 8.15 34.21 32.90
C PRO A 737 7.08 34.38 31.81
N TYR A 738 7.49 34.26 30.55
CA TYR A 738 6.56 34.33 29.41
C TYR A 738 5.56 33.17 29.44
N THR A 739 4.29 33.47 29.19
CA THR A 739 3.20 32.49 29.12
C THR A 739 2.51 32.51 27.77
N VAL A 740 2.06 31.35 27.29
CA VAL A 740 1.36 31.20 26.01
C VAL A 740 0.13 30.33 26.15
N THR A 741 -0.80 30.45 25.19
CA THR A 741 -2.05 29.68 25.20
C THR A 741 -1.97 28.57 24.15
N ILE A 742 -2.07 27.31 24.58
CA ILE A 742 -2.18 26.15 23.68
C ILE A 742 -3.64 25.82 23.46
N ARG A 743 -4.06 25.78 22.19
CA ARG A 743 -5.34 25.23 21.73
C ARG A 743 -5.15 23.84 21.15
N HIS A 744 -5.95 22.87 21.59
CA HIS A 744 -6.08 21.58 20.90
C HIS A 744 -7.10 21.69 19.76
N ALA A 745 -6.68 21.36 18.54
CA ALA A 745 -7.48 21.57 17.33
C ALA A 745 -8.80 20.79 17.34
N GLU A 746 -8.80 19.51 17.73
CA GLU A 746 -10.03 18.69 17.68
C GLU A 746 -11.11 19.27 18.61
N THR A 747 -10.80 19.41 19.89
CA THR A 747 -11.73 19.90 20.93
C THR A 747 -11.96 21.41 20.93
N MET A 748 -11.10 22.18 20.27
CA MET A 748 -10.99 23.64 20.34
C MET A 748 -10.70 24.24 21.73
N SER A 749 -10.56 23.40 22.76
CA SER A 749 -10.28 23.82 24.14
C SER A 749 -8.85 24.34 24.30
N GLN A 750 -8.65 25.21 25.29
CA GLN A 750 -7.43 25.98 25.47
C GLN A 750 -6.93 25.93 26.91
N ILE A 751 -5.61 25.91 27.08
CA ILE A 751 -4.90 25.99 28.36
C ILE A 751 -3.78 27.04 28.27
N ARG A 752 -3.44 27.68 29.38
CA ARG A 752 -2.30 28.62 29.46
C ARG A 752 -1.17 28.01 30.28
N LEU A 753 0.07 28.18 29.85
CA LEU A 753 1.27 27.67 30.54
C LEU A 753 2.50 28.54 30.24
N GLU A 754 3.57 28.33 31.00
CA GLU A 754 4.88 28.95 30.76
C GLU A 754 5.56 28.36 29.52
N VAL A 755 6.29 29.18 28.76
CA VAL A 755 7.04 28.74 27.56
C VAL A 755 8.06 27.64 27.91
N SER A 756 8.64 27.66 29.11
CA SER A 756 9.58 26.67 29.66
C SER A 756 9.02 25.24 29.82
N GLU A 757 7.70 25.05 29.85
CA GLU A 757 7.07 23.72 29.92
C GLU A 757 6.49 23.26 28.57
N LEU A 758 6.45 24.14 27.56
CA LEU A 758 5.77 23.92 26.28
C LEU A 758 6.35 22.75 25.49
N GLY A 759 7.68 22.71 25.30
CA GLY A 759 8.32 21.72 24.44
C GLY A 759 8.17 20.31 25.01
N ARG A 760 8.34 20.17 26.32
CA ARG A 760 8.07 18.92 27.04
C ARG A 760 6.63 18.45 26.87
N LEU A 761 5.66 19.33 27.16
CA LEU A 761 4.23 18.97 27.08
C LEU A 761 3.85 18.51 25.67
N ILE A 762 4.26 19.24 24.64
CA ILE A 762 3.97 18.86 23.26
C ILE A 762 4.68 17.54 22.90
N SER A 763 5.91 17.31 23.34
CA SER A 763 6.62 16.02 23.12
C SER A 763 5.89 14.85 23.79
N ASP A 764 5.40 15.02 25.02
CA ASP A 764 4.63 14.01 25.75
C ASP A 764 3.27 13.73 25.08
N LEU A 765 2.58 14.76 24.56
CA LEU A 765 1.35 14.63 23.79
C LEU A 765 1.57 14.00 22.39
N VAL A 766 2.64 14.35 21.68
CA VAL A 766 2.98 13.83 20.34
C VAL A 766 3.40 12.36 20.41
N SER A 767 4.12 11.97 21.46
CA SER A 767 4.51 10.57 21.70
C SER A 767 3.40 9.71 22.29
N GLY A 768 2.31 10.32 22.80
CA GLY A 768 1.22 9.63 23.47
C GLY A 768 1.55 9.19 24.91
N ARG A 769 2.61 9.73 25.52
CA ARG A 769 2.92 9.55 26.95
C ARG A 769 1.93 10.27 27.85
N GLN A 770 1.30 11.33 27.34
CA GLN A 770 0.27 12.11 28.01
C GLN A 770 -0.93 12.30 27.07
N GLN A 771 -2.15 12.36 27.61
CA GLN A 771 -3.36 12.72 26.87
C GLN A 771 -3.71 14.20 27.07
N TRP A 772 -4.49 14.77 26.14
CA TRP A 772 -4.95 16.16 26.28
C TRP A 772 -5.76 16.41 27.56
N SER A 773 -6.53 15.42 28.02
CA SER A 773 -7.24 15.45 29.30
C SER A 773 -6.33 15.76 30.48
N ASP A 774 -5.13 15.19 30.47
CA ASP A 774 -4.18 15.27 31.58
C ASP A 774 -3.52 16.65 31.59
N ALA A 775 -3.29 17.21 30.39
CA ALA A 775 -2.89 18.60 30.22
C ALA A 775 -3.97 19.57 30.72
N GLN A 776 -5.25 19.32 30.42
CA GLN A 776 -6.38 20.11 30.93
C GLN A 776 -6.59 19.98 32.45
N ALA A 777 -6.08 18.92 33.07
CA ALA A 777 -6.10 18.73 34.52
C ALA A 777 -4.89 19.41 35.21
N LYS A 778 -3.71 19.45 34.56
CA LYS A 778 -2.50 20.10 35.08
C LYS A 778 -2.53 21.63 34.93
N TYR A 779 -3.02 22.15 33.80
CA TYR A 779 -2.88 23.55 33.42
C TYR A 779 -4.18 24.36 33.54
N PRO A 780 -4.11 25.66 33.88
CA PRO A 780 -5.28 26.52 33.92
C PRO A 780 -5.93 26.59 32.52
N LYS A 781 -7.25 26.40 32.48
CA LYS A 781 -8.04 26.60 31.26
C LYS A 781 -8.03 28.07 30.88
N PHE A 782 -7.87 28.34 29.59
CA PHE A 782 -8.00 29.68 29.05
C PHE A 782 -9.43 29.88 28.53
N GLU A 783 -10.19 30.72 29.22
CA GLU A 783 -11.47 31.24 28.75
C GLU A 783 -11.23 32.68 28.29
N ALA A 784 -11.51 32.98 27.01
CA ALA A 784 -11.36 34.33 26.50
C ALA A 784 -12.34 35.27 27.22
N SER A 785 -11.83 36.38 27.77
CA SER A 785 -12.66 37.43 28.35
C SER A 785 -13.65 37.94 27.30
N ALA A 786 -14.93 38.00 27.70
CA ALA A 786 -16.00 38.50 26.86
C ALA A 786 -16.08 40.03 26.93
N GLU A 787 -15.14 40.68 26.25
CA GLU A 787 -15.15 42.13 25.94
C GLU A 787 -15.39 42.37 24.45
#